data_AF-A0AAV6VN29-F1
#
_entry.id   AF-A0AAV6VN29-F1
#
_cell.length_a   1.000
_cell.length_b   1.000
_cell.length_c   1.000
_cell.angle_alpha   90.00
_cell.angle_beta   90.00
_cell.angle_gamma   90.00
#
_symmetry.space_group_name_H-M   'P 1'
#
loop_
_entity.id
_entity.type
_entity.pdbx_description
1 polymer ?
#
loop_
_entity_poly.entity_id
_entity_poly.type
_entity_poly.pdbx_seq_one_letter_code
_entity_poly.pdbx_strand_id
1 'polypeptide(L)'
;MCTSRCTPKIISPKVLPILKMTTRSSVSIIIIGDEVLKGQTIDTNSHFICKTFYSWGLGVNRISVLPDDRDLISAEVAEQSKHHSFVITTGGVGPTHDDVTYEAVGQAFQKKMALNQEMQDCLPLNEKFTKEAILPETSKIHLTSYVPIVSTENVFMFPGIPSLLEGAIQDLKHIFCEASIPYFSQSLYLNVAELSIVRQLDMTVEEYKNKVQIGCYPYLRQTWFRTKLVLEADSDSVLVHVEAFLRSHLPQNCIVGEHPPMSDHAVKMFSHICDDKKSDPKLASCQKESLKILKECFNKYSPENVCLSFNGGKDCTVLLHMVSLFLKNHFKAEPLRVFYVTSKQPFPETEEFVQLCANRYNLKLLSYEPPIKEALLKLQSNHPEIKAVLMGSRCTDWNCSQLQPFQETDAGWPQFMRVSPLANWSYHDIWTFLKALNVPYCSLYDKGYTSLEMADQSLHLKNRMGMAPTTDKISLKDIIFLCDSMGGLVNSFTDHRSLVMVIGNGGEVTFSKQASHILREYQQDHPILKLVANAAQQLNTETGHDCKVFMLLLKEIMNSVKHLLTKMEEIQVRSVLLKETSCLMRHLPVIFSKIKASNAYISSPLSDSESFSKDINGILLTFLESKFSLCIAKELSALMTDFIMKSVYDWDCGVDSLHFLETTFNVFCSKFTSPVSQSRVLQGFVLNYRLNNTAITLDEPIKFVLVWNLPKKVDKAVGIVTKETLQPNNYWKPFAESLCSLKSHGISTIITPDTACEIIKALCLRNKILIISGIEKEDIENIIVFSGMSPLTDIHDSSISPQNISCLKSIKSIENYTHLETISNIGSFHPHHILLGAQIDSVWKEYYNECRNCLKVVKLWMNPENYHVTSSKRRDQFHKQLFSGDSSKSENNKLKSYACGIALPLGSFEISLKKSLESYPEKISLFPNLNYILNSALPKVACSIWGIPISSFNAERSLGNFLEEKKPSLNRPIEPLLIKELQLCKVLQLMQQLIRIDAILPSR
;
A
#
# COMPACT_ATOMS: atom_id res chain seq x y z
N MET A 1 52.45 60.61 -53.33
CA MET A 1 52.54 60.53 -51.86
C MET A 1 52.02 59.15 -51.45
N CYS A 2 52.91 58.39 -50.79
CA CYS A 2 52.81 57.10 -50.06
C CYS A 2 51.45 56.35 -50.03
N THR A 3 51.34 55.02 -50.19
CA THR A 3 52.27 53.85 -50.27
C THR A 3 51.37 52.63 -50.60
N SER A 4 51.50 51.92 -51.73
CA SER A 4 52.21 50.64 -51.95
C SER A 4 51.69 49.45 -51.07
N ARG A 5 51.32 48.24 -51.54
CA ARG A 5 51.96 47.36 -52.54
C ARG A 5 51.08 46.15 -52.97
N CYS A 6 51.28 45.79 -54.25
CA CYS A 6 51.41 44.47 -54.89
C CYS A 6 50.26 43.43 -54.86
N THR A 7 49.62 43.28 -56.03
CA THR A 7 49.04 42.04 -56.58
C THR A 7 50.12 41.23 -57.31
N PRO A 8 49.95 39.89 -57.49
CA PRO A 8 49.65 39.43 -58.86
C PRO A 8 48.82 38.14 -59.01
N LYS A 9 48.12 38.12 -60.16
CA LYS A 9 47.78 37.00 -61.08
C LYS A 9 46.80 35.89 -60.67
N ILE A 10 45.68 35.95 -61.39
CA ILE A 10 44.60 34.98 -61.58
C ILE A 10 45.13 33.74 -62.32
N ILE A 11 44.88 32.56 -61.75
CA ILE A 11 44.88 31.27 -62.44
C ILE A 11 43.50 30.65 -62.23
N SER A 12 42.80 30.37 -63.33
CA SER A 12 41.49 29.73 -63.36
C SER A 12 41.56 28.28 -62.88
N PRO A 13 40.73 27.83 -61.91
CA PRO A 13 40.55 26.41 -61.66
C PRO A 13 39.47 25.83 -62.57
N LYS A 14 39.82 24.66 -63.13
CA LYS A 14 39.01 23.76 -63.94
C LYS A 14 37.62 23.54 -63.35
N VAL A 15 36.63 23.47 -64.24
CA VAL A 15 35.31 22.88 -63.98
C VAL A 15 35.55 21.42 -63.54
N LEU A 16 35.41 21.16 -62.24
CA LEU A 16 35.21 19.84 -61.67
C LEU A 16 33.69 19.58 -61.63
N PRO A 17 33.26 18.33 -61.83
CA PRO A 17 31.86 18.00 -62.10
C PRO A 17 30.99 18.40 -60.92
N ILE A 18 29.76 18.85 -61.23
CA ILE A 18 28.66 18.99 -60.27
C ILE A 18 28.55 17.65 -59.54
N LEU A 19 29.11 17.56 -58.34
CA LEU A 19 28.86 16.47 -57.41
C LEU A 19 27.37 16.52 -57.09
N LYS A 20 26.64 15.51 -57.56
CA LYS A 20 25.25 15.25 -57.18
C LYS A 20 25.12 15.48 -55.67
N MET A 21 24.19 16.35 -55.26
CA MET A 21 23.80 16.45 -53.86
C MET A 21 23.42 15.04 -53.38
N THR A 22 24.22 14.47 -52.49
CA THR A 22 23.91 13.18 -51.86
C THR A 22 22.70 13.40 -50.97
N THR A 23 21.52 13.03 -51.45
CA THR A 23 20.29 12.99 -50.67
C THR A 23 20.49 12.04 -49.49
N ARG A 24 20.29 12.53 -48.25
CA ARG A 24 20.36 11.72 -47.03
C ARG A 24 19.43 10.52 -47.14
N SER A 25 19.86 9.37 -46.60
CA SER A 25 19.02 8.17 -46.55
C SER A 25 17.80 8.43 -45.66
N SER A 26 16.62 8.21 -46.23
CA SER A 26 15.32 8.42 -45.59
C SER A 26 14.76 7.11 -45.05
N VAL A 27 14.07 7.20 -43.91
CA VAL A 27 13.51 6.03 -43.20
C VAL A 27 12.03 6.24 -42.93
N SER A 28 11.24 5.19 -43.14
CA SER A 28 9.85 5.09 -42.69
C SER A 28 9.70 3.98 -41.65
N ILE A 29 8.85 4.21 -40.64
CA ILE A 29 8.54 3.25 -39.58
C ILE A 29 7.07 2.85 -39.68
N ILE A 30 6.80 1.54 -39.67
CA ILE A 30 5.46 0.96 -39.64
C ILE A 30 5.33 0.13 -38.35
N ILE A 31 4.57 0.65 -37.39
CA ILE A 31 4.21 -0.04 -36.16
C ILE A 31 2.97 -0.91 -36.45
N ILE A 32 3.04 -2.19 -36.12
CA ILE A 32 1.99 -3.17 -36.36
C ILE A 32 1.58 -3.75 -35.01
N GLY A 33 0.31 -3.57 -34.64
CA GLY A 33 -0.21 -4.08 -33.38
C GLY A 33 -1.53 -3.43 -32.98
N ASP A 34 -2.56 -4.24 -32.87
CA ASP A 34 -3.89 -3.86 -32.42
C ASP A 34 -3.88 -3.19 -31.03
N GLU A 35 -3.00 -3.63 -30.13
CA GLU A 35 -2.81 -3.12 -28.78
C GLU A 35 -2.24 -1.69 -28.75
N VAL A 36 -1.46 -1.31 -29.78
CA VAL A 36 -0.95 0.05 -29.94
C VAL A 36 -2.10 0.97 -30.36
N LEU A 37 -2.93 0.54 -31.32
CA LEU A 37 -4.10 1.31 -31.75
C LEU A 37 -5.19 1.42 -30.66
N LYS A 38 -5.33 0.40 -29.81
CA LYS A 38 -6.24 0.41 -28.64
C LYS A 38 -5.69 1.24 -27.47
N GLY A 39 -4.45 1.74 -27.56
CA GLY A 39 -3.78 2.49 -26.49
C GLY A 39 -3.47 1.66 -25.24
N GLN A 40 -3.44 0.33 -25.36
CA GLN A 40 -3.07 -0.59 -24.26
C GLN A 40 -1.56 -0.66 -24.07
N THR A 41 -0.82 -0.46 -25.17
CA THR A 41 0.64 -0.41 -25.20
C THR A 41 1.08 0.96 -25.71
N ILE A 42 2.02 1.59 -25.00
CA ILE A 42 2.67 2.81 -25.49
C ILE A 42 3.77 2.39 -26.45
N ASP A 43 3.72 2.90 -27.68
CA ASP A 43 4.79 2.73 -28.65
C ASP A 43 6.07 3.45 -28.18
N THR A 44 7.01 2.67 -27.65
CA THR A 44 8.38 3.11 -27.33
C THR A 44 9.37 2.84 -28.47
N ASN A 45 9.00 1.97 -29.41
CA ASN A 45 9.88 1.52 -30.50
C ASN A 45 10.13 2.65 -31.49
N SER A 46 9.09 3.38 -31.91
CA SER A 46 9.27 4.51 -32.82
C SER A 46 10.14 5.61 -32.22
N HIS A 47 9.98 5.90 -30.92
CA HIS A 47 10.81 6.87 -30.20
C HIS A 47 12.29 6.44 -30.20
N PHE A 48 12.56 5.18 -29.88
CA PHE A 48 13.91 4.63 -29.89
C PHE A 48 14.53 4.68 -31.29
N ILE A 49 13.80 4.24 -32.32
CA ILE A 49 14.28 4.23 -33.71
C ILE A 49 14.59 5.67 -34.14
N CYS A 50 13.67 6.62 -33.93
CA CYS A 50 13.88 8.03 -34.27
C CYS A 50 15.15 8.59 -33.63
N LYS A 51 15.32 8.40 -32.31
CA LYS A 51 16.50 8.90 -31.59
C LYS A 51 17.79 8.26 -32.10
N THR A 52 17.78 6.94 -32.29
CA THR A 52 18.95 6.16 -32.70
C THR A 52 19.36 6.51 -34.13
N PHE A 53 18.42 6.49 -35.07
CA PHE A 53 18.67 6.76 -36.48
C PHE A 53 19.08 8.21 -36.70
N TYR A 54 18.47 9.15 -35.97
CA TYR A 54 18.89 10.55 -35.99
C TYR A 54 20.35 10.73 -35.53
N SER A 55 20.75 10.04 -34.44
CA SER A 55 22.15 10.04 -33.98
C SER A 55 23.12 9.44 -34.99
N TRP A 56 22.61 8.64 -35.93
CA TRP A 56 23.35 8.04 -37.02
C TRP A 56 23.24 8.83 -38.33
N GLY A 57 22.62 10.03 -38.32
CA GLY A 57 22.49 10.88 -39.50
C GLY A 57 21.43 10.42 -40.52
N LEU A 58 20.51 9.54 -40.11
CA LEU A 58 19.38 9.07 -40.92
C LEU A 58 18.12 9.89 -40.58
N GLY A 59 17.38 10.31 -41.60
CA GLY A 59 16.14 11.05 -41.42
C GLY A 59 14.94 10.11 -41.36
N VAL A 60 14.23 10.06 -40.22
CA VAL A 60 12.92 9.40 -40.17
C VAL A 60 11.86 10.39 -40.64
N ASN A 61 11.22 10.09 -41.78
CA ASN A 61 10.29 11.00 -42.43
C ASN A 61 8.81 10.67 -42.18
N ARG A 62 8.50 9.42 -41.85
CA ARG A 62 7.12 8.98 -41.64
C ARG A 62 7.05 7.84 -40.63
N ILE A 63 6.02 7.91 -39.79
CA ILE A 63 5.63 6.85 -38.85
C ILE A 63 4.15 6.56 -39.08
N SER A 64 3.79 5.30 -39.28
CA SER A 64 2.42 4.82 -39.39
C SER A 64 2.16 3.72 -38.37
N VAL A 65 0.96 3.69 -37.78
CA VAL A 65 0.52 2.65 -36.84
C VAL A 65 -0.68 1.94 -37.48
N LEU A 66 -0.59 0.63 -37.65
CA LEU A 66 -1.57 -0.20 -38.35
C LEU A 66 -2.07 -1.35 -37.46
N PRO A 67 -3.31 -1.82 -37.65
CA PRO A 67 -3.79 -3.03 -37.00
C PRO A 67 -3.08 -4.26 -37.60
N ASP A 68 -3.27 -5.42 -36.99
CA ASP A 68 -2.81 -6.72 -37.49
C ASP A 68 -3.64 -7.19 -38.71
N ASP A 69 -3.72 -6.34 -39.74
CA ASP A 69 -4.44 -6.54 -40.99
C ASP A 69 -3.45 -6.62 -42.16
N ARG A 70 -3.40 -7.80 -42.78
CA ARG A 70 -2.45 -8.10 -43.85
C ARG A 70 -2.55 -7.16 -45.05
N ASP A 71 -3.76 -6.75 -45.44
CA ASP A 71 -3.97 -5.95 -46.65
C ASP A 71 -3.57 -4.49 -46.40
N LEU A 72 -3.86 -3.95 -45.22
CA LEU A 72 -3.43 -2.62 -44.81
C LEU A 72 -1.91 -2.52 -44.65
N ILE A 73 -1.29 -3.51 -44.01
CA ILE A 73 0.18 -3.58 -43.87
C ILE A 73 0.83 -3.66 -45.26
N SER A 74 0.32 -4.53 -46.13
CA SER A 74 0.84 -4.69 -47.49
C SER A 74 0.77 -3.40 -48.31
N ALA A 75 -0.36 -2.67 -48.23
CA ALA A 75 -0.53 -1.41 -48.94
C ALA A 75 0.44 -0.33 -48.45
N GLU A 76 0.61 -0.17 -47.13
CA GLU A 76 1.53 0.82 -46.58
C GLU A 76 2.99 0.45 -46.87
N VAL A 77 3.38 -0.82 -46.74
CA VAL A 77 4.73 -1.30 -47.09
C VAL A 77 5.05 -1.00 -48.56
N ALA A 78 4.14 -1.34 -49.48
CA ALA A 78 4.33 -1.11 -50.90
C ALA A 78 4.48 0.37 -51.24
N GLU A 79 3.80 1.25 -50.50
CA GLU A 79 3.91 2.69 -50.69
C GLU A 79 5.21 3.26 -50.08
N GLN A 80 5.52 2.92 -48.83
CA GLN A 80 6.69 3.46 -48.15
C GLN A 80 8.00 2.98 -48.75
N SER A 81 8.04 1.74 -49.25
CA SER A 81 9.21 1.16 -49.91
C SER A 81 9.67 1.95 -51.14
N LYS A 82 8.75 2.61 -51.87
CA LYS A 82 9.08 3.43 -53.05
C LYS A 82 9.74 4.77 -52.70
N HIS A 83 9.46 5.30 -51.52
CA HIS A 83 9.80 6.67 -51.14
C HIS A 83 10.94 6.77 -50.11
N HIS A 84 11.31 5.65 -49.50
CA HIS A 84 12.30 5.61 -48.44
C HIS A 84 13.46 4.66 -48.75
N SER A 85 14.66 5.03 -48.28
CA SER A 85 15.84 4.16 -48.38
C SER A 85 15.66 2.89 -47.55
N PHE A 86 15.02 3.01 -46.38
CA PHE A 86 14.68 1.89 -45.51
C PHE A 86 13.25 2.00 -44.99
N VAL A 87 12.56 0.87 -44.91
CA VAL A 87 11.28 0.74 -44.21
C VAL A 87 11.48 -0.21 -43.04
N ILE A 88 11.16 0.24 -41.84
CA ILE A 88 11.28 -0.53 -40.61
C ILE A 88 9.88 -0.92 -40.15
N THR A 89 9.59 -2.21 -40.10
CA THR A 89 8.36 -2.70 -39.46
C THR A 89 8.68 -3.22 -38.07
N THR A 90 7.75 -3.08 -37.12
CA THR A 90 7.86 -3.69 -35.78
C THR A 90 6.51 -4.22 -35.33
N GLY A 91 6.49 -5.49 -34.93
CA GLY A 91 5.27 -6.23 -34.58
C GLY A 91 4.83 -7.21 -35.68
N GLY A 92 4.00 -8.19 -35.30
CA GLY A 92 3.37 -9.16 -36.20
C GLY A 92 4.31 -10.21 -36.84
N VAL A 93 5.45 -10.54 -36.21
CA VAL A 93 6.48 -11.46 -36.76
C VAL A 93 6.64 -12.78 -36.00
N GLY A 94 5.82 -13.02 -34.95
CA GLY A 94 5.88 -14.24 -34.15
C GLY A 94 5.06 -15.43 -34.71
N PRO A 95 4.82 -16.46 -33.88
CA PRO A 95 4.13 -17.68 -34.29
C PRO A 95 2.60 -17.61 -34.19
N THR A 96 2.01 -16.55 -33.63
CA THR A 96 0.57 -16.51 -33.38
C THR A 96 -0.23 -16.22 -34.66
N HIS A 97 -1.54 -16.44 -34.62
CA HIS A 97 -2.41 -16.34 -35.79
C HIS A 97 -2.49 -14.92 -36.37
N ASP A 98 -2.37 -13.92 -35.51
CA ASP A 98 -2.34 -12.47 -35.76
C ASP A 98 -0.97 -11.96 -36.25
N ASP A 99 0.10 -12.74 -36.12
CA ASP A 99 1.41 -12.39 -36.69
C ASP A 99 1.42 -12.54 -38.22
N VAL A 100 1.09 -11.47 -38.95
CA VAL A 100 0.90 -11.47 -40.42
C VAL A 100 1.93 -10.64 -41.19
N THR A 101 2.95 -10.07 -40.54
CA THR A 101 3.89 -9.11 -41.14
C THR A 101 4.68 -9.73 -42.30
N TYR A 102 5.19 -10.95 -42.16
CA TYR A 102 5.93 -11.62 -43.24
C TYR A 102 5.06 -11.85 -44.49
N GLU A 103 3.81 -12.26 -44.29
CA GLU A 103 2.83 -12.51 -45.35
C GLU A 103 2.43 -11.20 -46.05
N ALA A 104 2.23 -10.13 -45.27
CA ALA A 104 1.91 -8.81 -45.79
C ALA A 104 3.06 -8.21 -46.62
N VAL A 105 4.31 -8.39 -46.19
CA VAL A 105 5.49 -7.97 -46.96
C VAL A 105 5.64 -8.81 -48.23
N GLY A 106 5.38 -10.12 -48.17
CA GLY A 106 5.33 -10.97 -49.35
C GLY A 106 4.27 -10.51 -50.37
N GLN A 107 3.08 -10.16 -49.88
CA GLN A 107 2.00 -9.61 -50.70
C GLN A 107 2.38 -8.25 -51.32
N ALA A 108 3.03 -7.36 -50.56
CA ALA A 108 3.45 -6.03 -51.03
C ALA A 108 4.38 -6.11 -52.25
N PHE A 109 5.26 -7.11 -52.28
CA PHE A 109 6.22 -7.33 -53.37
C PHE A 109 5.83 -8.45 -54.34
N GLN A 110 4.61 -8.99 -54.22
CA GLN A 110 4.11 -10.10 -55.05
C GLN A 110 5.05 -11.33 -55.05
N LYS A 111 5.66 -11.63 -53.90
CA LYS A 111 6.56 -12.78 -53.71
C LYS A 111 5.78 -13.97 -53.17
N LYS A 112 6.15 -15.18 -53.58
CA LYS A 112 5.59 -16.40 -52.99
C LYS A 112 6.19 -16.63 -51.60
N MET A 113 5.43 -17.26 -50.72
CA MET A 113 5.90 -17.67 -49.40
C MET A 113 6.53 -19.06 -49.49
N ALA A 114 7.75 -19.23 -48.97
CA ALA A 114 8.48 -20.49 -48.99
C ALA A 114 9.16 -20.76 -47.66
N LEU A 115 9.36 -22.04 -47.33
CA LEU A 115 10.13 -22.44 -46.14
C LEU A 115 11.60 -22.03 -46.34
N ASN A 116 12.11 -21.21 -45.43
CA ASN A 116 13.50 -20.82 -45.39
C ASN A 116 14.26 -21.72 -44.41
N GLN A 117 15.18 -22.53 -44.93
CA GLN A 117 15.94 -23.50 -44.13
C GLN A 117 16.87 -22.81 -43.11
N GLU A 118 17.49 -21.69 -43.46
CA GLU A 118 18.38 -20.94 -42.56
C GLU A 118 17.61 -20.35 -41.37
N MET A 119 16.38 -19.87 -41.58
CA MET A 119 15.50 -19.46 -40.47
C MET A 119 15.09 -20.66 -39.62
N GLN A 120 14.76 -21.79 -40.25
CA GLN A 120 14.37 -23.01 -39.55
C GLN A 120 15.49 -23.54 -38.64
N ASP A 121 16.75 -23.46 -39.09
CA ASP A 121 17.91 -23.91 -38.33
C ASP A 121 18.22 -22.98 -37.12
N CYS A 122 17.74 -21.73 -37.16
CA CYS A 122 17.88 -20.77 -36.06
C CYS A 122 16.79 -20.89 -34.98
N LEU A 123 15.68 -21.56 -35.27
CA LEU A 123 14.56 -21.72 -34.34
C LEU A 123 14.74 -23.00 -33.48
N PRO A 124 14.35 -22.98 -32.19
CA PRO A 124 14.54 -24.13 -31.30
C PRO A 124 13.75 -25.37 -31.78
N LEU A 125 14.43 -26.52 -31.83
CA LEU A 125 13.97 -27.79 -32.45
C LEU A 125 12.71 -28.45 -31.84
N ASN A 126 12.15 -27.91 -30.77
CA ASN A 126 11.04 -28.54 -30.04
C ASN A 126 9.76 -27.70 -30.17
N GLU A 127 8.79 -28.27 -30.91
CA GLU A 127 7.40 -27.83 -31.14
C GLU A 127 7.14 -26.85 -32.30
N LYS A 128 6.31 -27.26 -33.28
CA LYS A 128 5.40 -26.50 -34.18
C LYS A 128 5.73 -25.06 -34.69
N PHE A 129 6.93 -24.50 -34.59
CA PHE A 129 7.30 -23.17 -35.11
C PHE A 129 7.51 -23.10 -36.64
N THR A 130 6.72 -23.86 -37.41
CA THR A 130 6.83 -23.90 -38.88
C THR A 130 6.44 -22.59 -39.55
N LYS A 131 5.64 -21.74 -38.88
CA LYS A 131 5.12 -20.48 -39.46
C LYS A 131 6.21 -19.42 -39.60
N GLU A 132 7.04 -19.22 -38.58
CA GLU A 132 8.09 -18.19 -38.55
C GLU A 132 9.21 -18.44 -39.56
N ALA A 133 9.38 -19.70 -40.00
CA ALA A 133 10.31 -20.07 -41.06
C ALA A 133 9.73 -19.93 -42.48
N ILE A 134 8.44 -19.62 -42.63
CA ILE A 134 7.81 -19.38 -43.93
C ILE A 134 7.94 -17.89 -44.26
N LEU A 135 8.85 -17.56 -45.17
CA LEU A 135 9.23 -16.19 -45.51
C LEU A 135 8.95 -15.91 -46.99
N PRO A 136 8.82 -14.63 -47.39
CA PRO A 136 8.81 -14.25 -48.80
C PRO A 136 10.06 -14.78 -49.53
N GLU A 137 9.89 -15.27 -50.75
CA GLU A 137 11.02 -15.56 -51.63
C GLU A 137 11.93 -14.34 -51.71
N THR A 138 13.26 -14.55 -51.71
CA THR A 138 14.31 -13.52 -51.69
C THR A 138 14.55 -12.78 -50.36
N SER A 139 13.89 -13.17 -49.27
CA SER A 139 14.21 -12.65 -47.93
C SER A 139 15.65 -12.99 -47.51
N LYS A 140 16.32 -12.04 -46.84
CA LYS A 140 17.61 -12.20 -46.19
C LYS A 140 17.43 -12.25 -44.68
N ILE A 141 18.20 -13.11 -44.02
CA ILE A 141 18.21 -13.24 -42.57
C ILE A 141 19.47 -12.58 -42.03
N HIS A 142 19.29 -11.77 -41.00
CA HIS A 142 20.36 -11.10 -40.28
C HIS A 142 20.41 -11.64 -38.86
N LEU A 143 21.48 -12.36 -38.51
CA LEU A 143 21.66 -12.88 -37.17
C LEU A 143 22.07 -11.76 -36.22
N THR A 144 21.32 -11.59 -35.13
CA THR A 144 21.64 -10.66 -34.05
C THR A 144 21.81 -11.42 -32.74
N SER A 145 22.34 -10.75 -31.72
CA SER A 145 22.58 -11.32 -30.39
C SER A 145 21.31 -11.78 -29.68
N TYR A 146 20.13 -11.39 -30.18
CA TYR A 146 18.84 -11.61 -29.53
C TYR A 146 17.89 -12.45 -30.39
N VAL A 147 17.62 -12.00 -31.61
CA VAL A 147 16.68 -12.64 -32.54
C VAL A 147 17.13 -12.47 -34.01
N PRO A 148 16.86 -13.43 -34.90
CA PRO A 148 17.06 -13.23 -36.33
C PRO A 148 16.12 -12.14 -36.85
N ILE A 149 16.64 -11.20 -37.64
CA ILE A 149 15.86 -10.15 -38.31
C ILE A 149 15.75 -10.51 -39.79
N VAL A 150 14.52 -10.47 -40.31
CA VAL A 150 14.26 -10.74 -41.72
C VAL A 150 14.16 -9.43 -42.48
N SER A 151 14.75 -9.38 -43.67
CA SER A 151 14.55 -8.28 -44.61
C SER A 151 14.15 -8.78 -45.98
N THR A 152 13.30 -8.03 -46.66
CA THR A 152 12.90 -8.26 -48.06
C THR A 152 12.98 -6.93 -48.79
N GLU A 153 13.75 -6.88 -49.87
CA GLU A 153 14.09 -5.62 -50.55
C GLU A 153 14.68 -4.59 -49.55
N ASN A 154 14.06 -3.42 -49.37
CA ASN A 154 14.46 -2.38 -48.41
C ASN A 154 13.64 -2.39 -47.11
N VAL A 155 12.87 -3.44 -46.84
CA VAL A 155 12.01 -3.57 -45.66
C VAL A 155 12.65 -4.50 -44.63
N PHE A 156 12.86 -4.01 -43.41
CA PHE A 156 13.41 -4.76 -42.28
C PHE A 156 12.33 -4.99 -41.23
N MET A 157 12.13 -6.26 -40.85
CA MET A 157 11.01 -6.70 -40.03
C MET A 157 11.48 -7.07 -38.62
N PHE A 158 11.21 -6.19 -37.66
CA PHE A 158 11.63 -6.33 -36.27
C PHE A 158 10.49 -6.87 -35.37
N PRO A 159 10.82 -7.51 -34.23
CA PRO A 159 9.82 -7.88 -33.24
C PRO A 159 9.14 -6.65 -32.62
N GLY A 160 7.94 -6.84 -32.09
CA GLY A 160 7.22 -5.80 -31.33
C GLY A 160 7.80 -5.53 -29.94
N ILE A 161 8.53 -6.51 -29.38
CA ILE A 161 9.11 -6.41 -28.02
C ILE A 161 10.28 -5.42 -28.03
N PRO A 162 10.22 -4.32 -27.23
CA PRO A 162 11.22 -3.25 -27.29
C PRO A 162 12.66 -3.71 -27.05
N SER A 163 12.91 -4.51 -26.01
CA SER A 163 14.26 -4.96 -25.68
C SER A 163 14.94 -5.77 -26.78
N LEU A 164 14.16 -6.55 -27.55
CA LEU A 164 14.67 -7.33 -28.68
C LEU A 164 14.96 -6.43 -29.89
N LEU A 165 14.06 -5.48 -30.17
CA LEU A 165 14.23 -4.51 -31.25
C LEU A 165 15.45 -3.60 -31.01
N GLU A 166 15.59 -3.07 -29.79
CA GLU A 166 16.68 -2.16 -29.43
C GLU A 166 18.05 -2.81 -29.64
N GLY A 167 18.22 -4.04 -29.14
CA GLY A 167 19.44 -4.83 -29.32
C GLY A 167 19.71 -5.15 -30.79
N ALA A 168 18.70 -5.62 -31.51
CA ALA A 168 18.83 -5.97 -32.92
C ALA A 168 19.21 -4.77 -33.80
N ILE A 169 18.62 -3.60 -33.56
CA ILE A 169 18.97 -2.38 -34.30
C ILE A 169 20.45 -2.00 -34.10
N GLN A 170 20.96 -2.10 -32.87
CA GLN A 170 22.37 -1.79 -32.59
C GLN A 170 23.32 -2.75 -33.32
N ASP A 171 23.02 -4.04 -33.33
CA ASP A 171 23.80 -5.06 -34.05
C ASP A 171 23.81 -4.80 -35.57
N LEU A 172 22.69 -4.31 -36.12
CA LEU A 172 22.53 -4.00 -37.54
C LEU A 172 22.97 -2.58 -37.93
N LYS A 173 23.59 -1.81 -37.03
CA LYS A 173 24.03 -0.42 -37.30
C LYS A 173 24.85 -0.29 -38.59
N HIS A 174 25.73 -1.25 -38.85
CA HIS A 174 26.61 -1.26 -40.01
C HIS A 174 25.86 -1.34 -41.36
N ILE A 175 24.65 -1.89 -41.39
CA ILE A 175 23.80 -1.95 -42.59
C ILE A 175 23.19 -0.58 -42.88
N PHE A 176 22.84 0.16 -41.83
CA PHE A 176 22.20 1.47 -41.94
C PHE A 176 23.20 2.62 -42.12
N CYS A 177 24.48 2.41 -41.77
CA CYS A 177 25.50 3.46 -41.69
C CYS A 177 26.77 3.12 -42.48
N GLU A 178 26.89 3.56 -43.73
CA GLU A 178 28.16 3.49 -44.48
C GLU A 178 28.86 4.86 -44.70
N ALA A 179 28.12 5.98 -44.73
CA ALA A 179 28.68 7.33 -44.74
C ALA A 179 27.58 8.38 -44.47
N SER A 180 27.26 8.64 -43.21
CA SER A 180 26.27 9.66 -42.84
C SER A 180 26.95 10.88 -42.21
N ILE A 181 26.51 12.06 -42.66
CA ILE A 181 26.94 13.36 -42.12
C ILE A 181 26.16 13.59 -40.82
N PRO A 182 26.81 13.69 -39.64
CA PRO A 182 26.10 13.88 -38.38
C PRO A 182 25.31 15.19 -38.39
N TYR A 183 24.13 15.17 -37.75
CA TYR A 183 23.40 16.40 -37.44
C TYR A 183 24.15 17.14 -36.34
N PHE A 184 24.50 18.41 -36.59
CA PHE A 184 24.97 19.30 -35.53
C PHE A 184 23.75 19.95 -34.90
N SER A 185 23.67 19.92 -33.57
CA SER A 185 22.54 20.50 -32.83
C SER A 185 23.06 21.32 -31.64
N GLN A 186 22.45 22.49 -31.42
CA GLN A 186 22.76 23.35 -30.28
C GLN A 186 21.48 23.90 -29.66
N SER A 187 21.43 24.00 -28.34
CA SER A 187 20.27 24.51 -27.61
C SER A 187 20.54 25.87 -26.95
N LEU A 188 19.56 26.78 -27.03
CA LEU A 188 19.53 28.03 -26.27
C LEU A 188 18.33 28.03 -25.32
N TYR A 189 18.55 28.46 -24.08
CA TYR A 189 17.51 28.55 -23.06
C TYR A 189 17.19 30.02 -22.78
N LEU A 190 15.91 30.38 -22.88
CA LEU A 190 15.44 31.76 -22.80
C LEU A 190 14.42 31.94 -21.67
N ASN A 191 14.56 32.98 -20.85
CA ASN A 191 13.59 33.33 -19.79
C ASN A 191 12.35 34.08 -20.29
N VAL A 192 12.24 34.30 -21.60
CA VAL A 192 11.10 34.94 -22.28
C VAL A 192 10.19 33.91 -22.95
N ALA A 193 8.92 34.25 -23.11
CA ALA A 193 7.95 33.40 -23.79
C ALA A 193 8.18 33.41 -25.31
N GLU A 194 7.79 32.33 -25.98
CA GLU A 194 7.90 32.16 -27.44
C GLU A 194 7.34 33.36 -28.21
N LEU A 195 6.13 33.83 -27.84
CA LEU A 195 5.48 34.97 -28.47
C LEU A 195 6.33 36.26 -28.46
N SER A 196 7.26 36.40 -27.51
CA SER A 196 8.13 37.57 -27.40
C SER A 196 9.31 37.56 -28.37
N ILE A 197 9.59 36.43 -29.03
CA ILE A 197 10.77 36.24 -29.89
C ILE A 197 10.43 35.78 -31.31
N VAL A 198 9.14 35.58 -31.64
CA VAL A 198 8.69 35.10 -32.98
C VAL A 198 9.31 35.91 -34.12
N ARG A 199 9.29 37.24 -34.01
CA ARG A 199 9.85 38.12 -35.06
C ARG A 199 11.35 37.86 -35.30
N GLN A 200 12.10 37.63 -34.24
CA GLN A 200 13.54 37.35 -34.30
C GLN A 200 13.79 35.97 -34.92
N LEU A 201 12.94 34.99 -34.63
CA LEU A 201 13.00 33.66 -35.25
C LEU A 201 12.71 33.75 -36.75
N ASP A 202 11.65 34.47 -37.16
CA ASP A 202 11.30 34.68 -38.57
C ASP A 202 12.44 35.33 -39.35
N MET A 203 13.07 36.37 -38.76
CA MET A 203 14.25 37.02 -39.35
C MET A 203 15.43 36.05 -39.52
N THR A 204 15.65 35.16 -38.54
CA THR A 204 16.75 34.20 -38.56
C THR A 204 16.50 33.11 -39.61
N VAL A 205 15.26 32.62 -39.74
CA VAL A 205 14.88 31.62 -40.75
C VAL A 205 15.04 32.19 -42.16
N GLU A 206 14.68 33.44 -42.39
CA GLU A 206 14.83 34.07 -43.71
C GLU A 206 16.31 34.28 -44.09
N GLU A 207 17.16 34.72 -43.14
CA GLU A 207 18.60 34.94 -43.37
C GLU A 207 19.36 33.62 -43.64
N TYR A 208 19.00 32.55 -42.92
CA TYR A 208 19.68 31.25 -42.98
C TYR A 208 18.86 30.16 -43.69
N LYS A 209 18.01 30.57 -44.64
CA LYS A 209 17.09 29.70 -45.38
C LYS A 209 17.79 28.45 -45.92
N ASN A 210 17.21 27.28 -45.65
CA ASN A 210 17.73 25.96 -46.04
C ASN A 210 19.12 25.61 -45.48
N LYS A 211 19.64 26.35 -44.50
CA LYS A 211 20.95 26.08 -43.86
C LYS A 211 20.82 25.72 -42.38
N VAL A 212 19.72 26.10 -41.73
CA VAL A 212 19.44 25.79 -40.33
C VAL A 212 17.96 25.45 -40.15
N GLN A 213 17.68 24.46 -39.32
CA GLN A 213 16.36 24.15 -38.81
C GLN A 213 16.28 24.66 -37.36
N ILE A 214 15.22 25.41 -37.05
CA ILE A 214 15.03 26.00 -35.72
C ILE A 214 13.76 25.42 -35.11
N GLY A 215 13.94 24.63 -34.05
CA GLY A 215 12.85 24.20 -33.16
C GLY A 215 12.66 25.22 -32.04
N CYS A 216 11.43 25.64 -31.80
CA CYS A 216 11.07 26.50 -30.67
C CYS A 216 10.07 25.78 -29.77
N TYR A 217 10.43 25.58 -28.51
CA TYR A 217 9.67 24.79 -27.56
C TYR A 217 9.32 25.63 -26.33
N PRO A 218 8.03 25.95 -26.09
CA PRO A 218 7.60 26.70 -24.93
C PRO A 218 7.49 25.78 -23.69
N TYR A 219 7.91 26.28 -22.54
CA TYR A 219 7.83 25.60 -21.25
C TYR A 219 6.98 26.43 -20.28
N LEU A 220 5.79 25.91 -19.94
CA LEU A 220 4.80 26.64 -19.13
C LEU A 220 5.05 26.57 -17.61
N ARG A 221 5.75 25.53 -17.14
CA ARG A 221 5.92 25.23 -15.70
C ARG A 221 7.35 25.41 -15.19
N GLN A 222 8.28 25.79 -16.06
CA GLN A 222 9.67 26.02 -15.67
C GLN A 222 9.82 27.41 -15.03
N THR A 223 10.54 27.48 -13.91
CA THR A 223 10.75 28.73 -13.16
C THR A 223 11.97 29.52 -13.65
N TRP A 224 12.89 28.86 -14.36
CA TRP A 224 14.19 29.42 -14.77
C TRP A 224 14.22 29.87 -16.24
N PHE A 225 13.66 29.07 -17.15
CA PHE A 225 13.52 29.40 -18.57
C PHE A 225 12.08 29.15 -19.02
N ARG A 226 11.62 29.87 -20.03
CA ARG A 226 10.26 29.78 -20.60
C ARG A 226 10.25 29.24 -22.03
N THR A 227 11.37 29.33 -22.74
CA THR A 227 11.48 28.86 -24.13
C THR A 227 12.84 28.19 -24.33
N LYS A 228 12.85 27.03 -24.98
CA LYS A 228 14.07 26.37 -25.48
C LYS A 228 14.09 26.50 -27.00
N LEU A 229 15.18 27.02 -27.55
CA LEU A 229 15.46 26.96 -28.97
C LEU A 229 16.42 25.82 -29.24
N VAL A 230 16.16 25.02 -30.27
CA VAL A 230 17.06 24.00 -30.78
C VAL A 230 17.43 24.39 -32.21
N LEU A 231 18.72 24.57 -32.45
CA LEU A 231 19.29 24.94 -33.74
C LEU A 231 19.95 23.71 -34.31
N GLU A 232 19.59 23.33 -35.53
CA GLU A 232 20.13 22.14 -36.20
C GLU A 232 20.65 22.50 -37.59
N ALA A 233 21.87 22.07 -37.91
CA ALA A 233 22.48 22.35 -39.20
C ALA A 233 23.41 21.21 -39.64
N ASP A 234 23.78 21.24 -40.92
CA ASP A 234 24.69 20.26 -41.54
C ASP A 234 26.17 20.54 -41.26
N SER A 235 26.47 21.65 -40.58
CA SER A 235 27.82 22.06 -40.19
C SER A 235 27.81 22.86 -38.88
N ASP A 236 28.74 22.53 -37.99
CA ASP A 236 29.02 23.28 -36.77
C ASP A 236 29.31 24.78 -37.04
N SER A 237 30.01 25.07 -38.15
CA SER A 237 30.30 26.45 -38.54
C SER A 237 29.04 27.28 -38.83
N VAL A 238 27.96 26.64 -39.29
CA VAL A 238 26.70 27.33 -39.54
C VAL A 238 25.99 27.61 -38.22
N LEU A 239 25.99 26.67 -37.27
CA LEU A 239 25.41 26.86 -35.95
C LEU A 239 26.03 28.04 -35.20
N VAL A 240 27.36 28.16 -35.21
CA VAL A 240 28.06 29.28 -34.54
C VAL A 240 27.60 30.63 -35.09
N HIS A 241 27.44 30.76 -36.42
CA HIS A 241 26.97 32.00 -37.03
C HIS A 241 25.49 32.29 -36.74
N VAL A 242 24.64 31.27 -36.79
CA VAL A 242 23.20 31.39 -36.47
C VAL A 242 23.00 31.77 -35.01
N GLU A 243 23.72 31.13 -34.09
CA GLU A 243 23.68 31.44 -32.66
C GLU A 243 24.12 32.88 -32.39
N ALA A 244 25.23 33.31 -32.99
CA ALA A 244 25.72 34.69 -32.86
C ALA A 244 24.69 35.71 -33.37
N PHE A 245 24.04 35.42 -34.50
CA PHE A 245 22.98 36.25 -35.07
C PHE A 245 21.73 36.31 -34.18
N LEU A 246 21.31 35.18 -33.61
CA LEU A 246 20.21 35.15 -32.64
C LEU A 246 20.56 35.95 -31.38
N ARG A 247 21.77 35.78 -30.84
CA ARG A 247 22.26 36.51 -29.66
C ARG A 247 22.23 38.02 -29.85
N SER A 248 22.48 38.52 -31.06
CA SER A 248 22.46 39.97 -31.34
C SER A 248 21.06 40.56 -31.53
N HIS A 249 20.05 39.74 -31.84
CA HIS A 249 18.67 40.20 -32.11
C HIS A 249 17.69 39.87 -31.00
N LEU A 250 18.01 38.91 -30.13
CA LEU A 250 17.22 38.55 -28.96
C LEU A 250 17.23 39.67 -27.89
N PRO A 251 16.19 39.76 -27.04
CA PRO A 251 16.15 40.75 -25.94
C PRO A 251 17.35 40.65 -25.00
N GLN A 252 17.81 41.78 -24.45
CA GLN A 252 18.93 41.79 -23.50
C GLN A 252 18.65 40.90 -22.28
N ASN A 253 19.67 40.17 -21.82
CA ASN A 253 19.63 39.27 -20.66
C ASN A 253 18.54 38.17 -20.73
N CYS A 254 18.04 37.85 -21.93
CA CYS A 254 17.03 36.80 -22.06
C CYS A 254 17.63 35.39 -22.08
N ILE A 255 18.87 35.24 -22.54
CA ILE A 255 19.57 33.96 -22.61
C ILE A 255 20.07 33.60 -21.22
N VAL A 256 19.59 32.47 -20.74
CA VAL A 256 19.96 31.88 -19.46
C VAL A 256 20.71 30.57 -19.70
N GLY A 257 21.44 30.09 -18.69
CA GLY A 257 22.01 28.74 -18.74
C GLY A 257 20.91 27.68 -18.74
N GLU A 258 21.22 26.46 -19.15
CA GLU A 258 20.31 25.31 -19.04
C GLU A 258 19.82 25.06 -17.59
N HIS A 259 20.65 25.47 -16.63
CA HIS A 259 20.38 25.37 -15.20
C HIS A 259 20.60 26.73 -14.51
N PRO A 260 19.87 27.01 -13.41
CA PRO A 260 20.10 28.22 -12.62
C PRO A 260 21.52 28.22 -12.05
N PRO A 261 22.27 29.32 -12.04
CA PRO A 261 23.56 29.38 -11.36
C PRO A 261 23.39 29.16 -9.84
N MET A 262 24.43 28.68 -9.13
CA MET A 262 24.47 28.83 -7.67
C MET A 262 24.58 30.32 -7.38
N SER A 263 23.47 30.97 -7.01
CA SER A 263 23.49 32.40 -6.76
C SER A 263 24.32 32.72 -5.51
N ASP A 264 25.06 33.83 -5.53
CA ASP A 264 25.53 34.50 -4.30
C ASP A 264 24.37 34.80 -3.35
N HIS A 265 23.14 34.84 -3.88
CA HIS A 265 21.90 34.98 -3.13
C HIS A 265 21.57 33.76 -2.26
N ALA A 266 21.82 32.52 -2.70
CA ALA A 266 21.60 31.31 -1.88
C ALA A 266 22.60 31.23 -0.70
N VAL A 267 23.85 31.64 -0.93
CA VAL A 267 24.87 31.78 0.13
C VAL A 267 24.48 32.90 1.11
N LYS A 268 24.04 34.06 0.61
CA LYS A 268 23.56 35.20 1.43
C LYS A 268 22.26 34.90 2.18
N MET A 269 21.33 34.14 1.60
CA MET A 269 20.09 33.71 2.26
C MET A 269 20.35 32.67 3.34
N PHE A 270 21.29 31.74 3.13
CA PHE A 270 21.69 30.81 4.18
C PHE A 270 22.23 31.54 5.42
N SER A 271 23.04 32.59 5.23
CA SER A 271 23.48 33.45 6.35
C SER A 271 22.35 34.29 6.96
N HIS A 272 21.38 34.77 6.16
CA HIS A 272 20.28 35.61 6.64
C HIS A 272 19.09 34.86 7.25
N ILE A 273 18.89 33.57 6.95
CA ILE A 273 17.79 32.77 7.55
C ILE A 273 18.15 32.35 8.98
N CYS A 274 19.43 32.37 9.36
CA CYS A 274 19.83 32.28 10.77
C CYS A 274 19.46 33.55 11.57
N ASP A 275 19.08 34.66 10.93
CA ASP A 275 18.57 35.87 11.59
C ASP A 275 17.04 35.79 11.74
N ASP A 276 16.59 35.64 12.99
CA ASP A 276 15.25 35.28 13.48
C ASP A 276 14.04 36.17 13.04
N LYS A 277 14.18 37.11 12.10
CA LYS A 277 13.15 38.16 11.88
C LYS A 277 12.24 38.00 10.65
N LYS A 278 12.48 37.05 9.73
CA LYS A 278 11.65 36.89 8.49
C LYS A 278 11.34 35.45 8.04
N SER A 279 11.88 34.42 8.69
CA SER A 279 11.65 33.01 8.32
C SER A 279 10.60 32.33 9.21
N ASP A 280 10.01 31.22 8.72
CA ASP A 280 9.19 30.33 9.55
C ASP A 280 10.02 29.89 10.79
N PRO A 281 9.54 30.17 12.03
CA PRO A 281 10.26 29.84 13.25
C PRO A 281 10.63 28.36 13.36
N LYS A 282 9.77 27.47 12.84
CA LYS A 282 9.99 26.02 12.90
C LYS A 282 11.09 25.60 11.93
N LEU A 283 11.08 26.10 10.69
CA LEU A 283 12.12 25.79 9.71
C LEU A 283 13.49 26.30 10.17
N ALA A 284 13.55 27.49 10.77
CA ALA A 284 14.77 28.02 11.36
C ALA A 284 15.31 27.13 12.50
N SER A 285 14.42 26.59 13.35
CA SER A 285 14.78 25.63 14.41
C SER A 285 15.36 24.33 13.83
N CYS A 286 14.71 23.74 12.84
CA CYS A 286 15.17 22.52 12.17
C CYS A 286 16.55 22.71 11.51
N GLN A 287 16.77 23.85 10.86
CA GLN A 287 18.07 24.19 10.26
C GLN A 287 19.17 24.37 11.30
N LYS A 288 18.90 25.09 12.40
CA LYS A 288 19.86 25.27 13.51
C LYS A 288 20.29 23.93 14.10
N GLU A 289 19.34 22.99 14.27
CA GLU A 289 19.63 21.64 14.75
C GLU A 289 20.47 20.84 13.75
N SER A 290 20.12 20.84 12.46
CA SER A 290 20.92 20.17 11.43
C SER A 290 22.35 20.71 11.36
N LEU A 291 22.53 22.03 11.49
CA LEU A 291 23.86 22.64 11.52
C LEU A 291 24.67 22.25 12.74
N LYS A 292 24.01 22.09 13.90
CA LYS A 292 24.65 21.56 15.10
C LYS A 292 25.17 20.13 14.88
N ILE A 293 24.36 19.27 14.26
CA ILE A 293 24.73 17.88 13.93
C ILE A 293 25.89 17.86 12.92
N LEU A 294 25.83 18.68 11.88
CA LEU A 294 26.92 18.78 10.89
C LEU A 294 28.23 19.26 11.54
N LYS A 295 28.16 20.27 12.42
CA LYS A 295 29.32 20.75 13.16
C LYS A 295 29.91 19.66 14.06
N GLU A 296 29.08 18.90 14.76
CA GLU A 296 29.54 17.77 15.58
C GLU A 296 30.18 16.67 14.73
N CYS A 297 29.61 16.36 13.57
CA CYS A 297 30.17 15.39 12.62
C CYS A 297 31.56 15.82 12.13
N PHE A 298 31.71 17.05 11.65
CA PHE A 298 32.98 17.56 11.11
C PHE A 298 34.01 17.94 12.19
N ASN A 299 33.62 18.00 13.46
CA ASN A 299 34.57 18.02 14.58
C ASN A 299 35.17 16.64 14.84
N LYS A 300 34.44 15.55 14.53
CA LYS A 300 34.85 14.17 14.76
C LYS A 300 35.56 13.54 13.56
N TYR A 301 35.19 13.97 12.34
CA TYR A 301 35.67 13.42 11.08
C TYR A 301 36.13 14.55 10.16
N SER A 302 37.31 14.44 9.53
CA SER A 302 37.72 15.41 8.51
C SER A 302 36.83 15.28 7.26
N PRO A 303 36.76 16.30 6.38
CA PRO A 303 35.95 16.22 5.16
C PRO A 303 36.23 14.99 4.29
N GLU A 304 37.48 14.54 4.26
CA GLU A 304 37.89 13.33 3.55
C GLU A 304 37.34 12.03 4.18
N ASN A 305 37.04 12.04 5.47
CA ASN A 305 36.47 10.88 6.16
C ASN A 305 34.94 10.79 6.06
N VAL A 306 34.28 11.77 5.42
CA VAL A 306 32.82 11.87 5.35
C VAL A 306 32.34 11.72 3.91
N CYS A 307 31.29 10.94 3.73
CA CYS A 307 30.61 10.77 2.45
C CYS A 307 29.11 11.10 2.61
N LEU A 308 28.45 11.56 1.56
CA LEU A 308 27.00 11.79 1.55
C LEU A 308 26.28 10.73 0.70
N SER A 309 25.25 10.10 1.23
CA SER A 309 24.39 9.18 0.47
C SER A 309 23.39 9.97 -0.36
N PHE A 310 23.43 9.82 -1.69
CA PHE A 310 22.58 10.56 -2.62
C PHE A 310 21.92 9.62 -3.62
N ASN A 311 20.64 9.86 -3.93
CA ASN A 311 19.87 9.11 -4.93
C ASN A 311 19.06 10.02 -5.86
N GLY A 312 19.30 11.34 -5.84
CA GLY A 312 18.49 12.32 -6.58
C GLY A 312 17.15 12.70 -5.91
N GLY A 313 16.82 12.08 -4.77
CA GLY A 313 15.61 12.37 -4.02
C GLY A 313 15.62 13.75 -3.35
N LYS A 314 14.43 14.31 -3.10
CA LYS A 314 14.24 15.64 -2.48
C LYS A 314 14.96 15.79 -1.12
N ASP A 315 14.91 14.76 -0.26
CA ASP A 315 15.44 14.84 1.10
C ASP A 315 16.97 14.86 1.10
N CYS A 316 17.61 13.97 0.34
CA CYS A 316 19.05 13.99 0.14
C CYS A 316 19.54 15.22 -0.66
N THR A 317 18.68 15.84 -1.47
CA THR A 317 18.96 17.13 -2.15
C THR A 317 19.02 18.31 -1.18
N VAL A 318 18.10 18.36 -0.20
CA VAL A 318 18.19 19.35 0.89
C VAL A 318 19.46 19.15 1.69
N LEU A 319 19.77 17.90 2.07
CA LEU A 319 20.99 17.58 2.80
C LEU A 319 22.25 17.98 2.01
N LEU A 320 22.30 17.63 0.73
CA LEU A 320 23.39 17.98 -0.18
C LEU A 320 23.61 19.49 -0.21
N HIS A 321 22.54 20.26 -0.38
CA HIS A 321 22.62 21.71 -0.40
C HIS A 321 23.19 22.28 0.91
N MET A 322 22.71 21.78 2.06
CA MET A 322 23.18 22.24 3.37
C MET A 322 24.65 21.87 3.63
N VAL A 323 25.07 20.66 3.27
CA VAL A 323 26.45 20.19 3.46
C VAL A 323 27.40 20.96 2.56
N SER A 324 27.06 21.19 1.28
CA SER A 324 27.88 21.98 0.38
C SER A 324 28.08 23.41 0.88
N LEU A 325 27.04 24.05 1.42
CA LEU A 325 27.16 25.39 2.03
C LEU A 325 28.01 25.37 3.31
N PHE A 326 27.82 24.38 4.17
CA PHE A 326 28.61 24.23 5.39
C PHE A 326 30.10 24.07 5.07
N LEU A 327 30.45 23.18 4.13
CA LEU A 327 31.83 22.96 3.73
C LEU A 327 32.46 24.21 3.11
N LYS A 328 31.74 24.92 2.24
CA LYS A 328 32.22 26.16 1.61
C LYS A 328 32.56 27.26 2.63
N ASN A 329 31.87 27.30 3.77
CA ASN A 329 32.09 28.29 4.82
C ASN A 329 33.15 27.90 5.86
N HIS A 330 33.47 26.61 6.00
CA HIS A 330 34.31 26.09 7.08
C HIS A 330 35.61 25.44 6.62
N PHE A 331 35.70 25.01 5.36
CA PHE A 331 36.85 24.28 4.82
C PHE A 331 37.30 24.84 3.46
N LYS A 332 38.53 24.53 3.05
CA LYS A 332 39.01 24.85 1.69
C LYS A 332 38.25 24.01 0.66
N ALA A 333 38.12 24.55 -0.55
CA ALA A 333 37.31 23.97 -1.61
C ALA A 333 37.85 22.61 -2.08
N GLU A 334 37.35 21.53 -1.48
CA GLU A 334 37.51 20.16 -1.97
C GLU A 334 36.16 19.60 -2.44
N PRO A 335 36.14 18.75 -3.48
CA PRO A 335 34.91 18.16 -3.98
C PRO A 335 34.29 17.20 -2.97
N LEU A 336 33.00 17.42 -2.64
CA LEU A 336 32.25 16.57 -1.71
C LEU A 336 32.08 15.17 -2.31
N ARG A 337 32.46 14.14 -1.54
CA ARG A 337 32.30 12.73 -1.94
C ARG A 337 30.86 12.30 -1.73
N VAL A 338 30.30 11.66 -2.74
CA VAL A 338 28.90 11.23 -2.74
C VAL A 338 28.82 9.76 -3.09
N PHE A 339 28.24 8.97 -2.20
CA PHE A 339 27.93 7.56 -2.42
C PHE A 339 26.62 7.47 -3.21
N TYR A 340 26.72 6.92 -4.41
CA TYR A 340 25.61 6.78 -5.35
C TYR A 340 25.47 5.31 -5.75
N VAL A 341 24.29 4.72 -5.51
CA VAL A 341 23.99 3.36 -5.97
C VAL A 341 23.13 3.48 -7.22
N THR A 342 23.64 2.95 -8.32
CA THR A 342 22.96 2.97 -9.62
C THR A 342 21.67 2.13 -9.56
N SER A 343 20.67 2.51 -10.35
CA SER A 343 19.46 1.70 -10.55
C SER A 343 19.61 0.81 -11.78
N LYS A 344 19.02 -0.39 -11.77
CA LYS A 344 18.96 -1.25 -12.97
C LYS A 344 18.10 -0.66 -14.08
N GLN A 345 17.09 0.14 -13.71
CA GLN A 345 16.22 0.88 -14.63
C GLN A 345 15.86 2.24 -13.98
N PRO A 346 16.75 3.24 -14.05
CA PRO A 346 16.44 4.57 -13.54
C PRO A 346 15.48 5.30 -14.48
N PHE A 347 14.67 6.21 -13.93
CA PHE A 347 14.05 7.23 -14.77
C PHE A 347 15.16 8.11 -15.38
N PRO A 348 15.12 8.41 -16.69
CA PRO A 348 16.08 9.32 -17.33
C PRO A 348 16.19 10.66 -16.59
N GLU A 349 15.06 11.20 -16.11
CA GLU A 349 15.02 12.47 -15.38
C GLU A 349 15.78 12.41 -14.05
N THR A 350 15.84 11.24 -13.40
CA THR A 350 16.61 11.06 -12.16
C THR A 350 18.11 11.08 -12.44
N GLU A 351 18.57 10.40 -13.49
CA GLU A 351 19.99 10.41 -13.90
C GLU A 351 20.43 11.81 -14.34
N GLU A 352 19.63 12.47 -15.17
CA GLU A 352 19.85 13.86 -15.59
C GLU A 352 19.96 14.79 -14.37
N PHE A 353 19.09 14.61 -13.38
CA PHE A 353 19.11 15.40 -12.16
C PHE A 353 20.34 15.11 -11.28
N VAL A 354 20.76 13.85 -11.15
CA VAL A 354 21.98 13.50 -10.42
C VAL A 354 23.21 14.13 -11.08
N GLN A 355 23.30 14.09 -12.40
CA GLN A 355 24.39 14.71 -13.14
C GLN A 355 24.37 16.24 -13.02
N LEU A 356 23.18 16.87 -13.05
CA LEU A 356 23.00 18.29 -12.77
C LEU A 356 23.56 18.65 -11.38
N CYS A 357 23.23 17.87 -10.34
CA CYS A 357 23.74 18.07 -8.99
C CYS A 357 25.26 17.89 -8.92
N ALA A 358 25.81 16.88 -9.59
CA ALA A 358 27.26 16.65 -9.63
C ALA A 358 28.02 17.84 -10.19
N ASN A 359 27.54 18.40 -11.30
CA ASN A 359 28.11 19.59 -11.93
C ASN A 359 27.90 20.84 -11.06
N ARG A 360 26.69 21.02 -10.50
CA ARG A 360 26.31 22.19 -9.70
C ARG A 360 27.14 22.35 -8.43
N TYR A 361 27.37 21.24 -7.72
CA TYR A 361 28.01 21.25 -6.39
C TYR A 361 29.46 20.76 -6.42
N ASN A 362 30.03 20.52 -7.61
CA ASN A 362 31.38 19.96 -7.79
C ASN A 362 31.58 18.65 -6.99
N LEU A 363 30.70 17.68 -7.22
CA LEU A 363 30.67 16.43 -6.47
C LEU A 363 31.64 15.40 -7.06
N LYS A 364 32.28 14.63 -6.18
CA LYS A 364 32.98 13.40 -6.55
C LYS A 364 32.03 12.21 -6.36
N LEU A 365 31.36 11.81 -7.44
CA LEU A 365 30.45 10.66 -7.44
C LEU A 365 31.24 9.35 -7.31
N LEU A 366 30.91 8.58 -6.28
CA LEU A 366 31.41 7.21 -6.04
C LEU A 366 30.26 6.24 -6.36
N SER A 367 30.18 5.86 -7.64
CA SER A 367 29.08 5.06 -8.19
C SER A 367 29.31 3.56 -8.01
N TYR A 368 28.29 2.85 -7.53
CA TYR A 368 28.33 1.38 -7.36
C TYR A 368 27.02 0.74 -7.85
N GLU A 369 27.10 -0.52 -8.27
CA GLU A 369 25.93 -1.33 -8.61
C GLU A 369 25.24 -1.90 -7.36
N PRO A 370 23.91 -2.11 -7.39
CA PRO A 370 23.18 -2.74 -6.30
C PRO A 370 23.56 -4.22 -6.13
N PRO A 371 23.31 -4.84 -4.96
CA PRO A 371 22.58 -4.32 -3.80
C PRO A 371 23.41 -3.41 -2.88
N ILE A 372 22.74 -2.53 -2.13
CA ILE A 372 23.37 -1.48 -1.28
C ILE A 372 24.42 -2.05 -0.32
N LYS A 373 24.18 -3.22 0.27
CA LYS A 373 25.12 -3.85 1.20
C LYS A 373 26.47 -4.18 0.54
N GLU A 374 26.45 -4.68 -0.69
CA GLU A 374 27.65 -4.98 -1.47
C GLU A 374 28.33 -3.70 -1.95
N ALA A 375 27.55 -2.70 -2.35
CA ALA A 375 28.06 -1.38 -2.71
C ALA A 375 28.81 -0.72 -1.53
N LEU A 376 28.29 -0.84 -0.29
CA LEU A 376 28.95 -0.34 0.92
C LEU A 376 30.23 -1.12 1.27
N LEU A 377 30.28 -2.44 1.02
CA LEU A 377 31.51 -3.23 1.16
C LEU A 377 32.60 -2.74 0.20
N LYS A 378 32.23 -2.51 -1.07
CA LYS A 378 33.13 -1.96 -2.09
C LYS A 378 33.58 -0.54 -1.75
N LEU A 379 32.69 0.29 -1.19
CA LEU A 379 33.05 1.60 -0.68
C LEU A 379 34.10 1.49 0.42
N GLN A 380 33.90 0.59 1.39
CA GLN A 380 34.84 0.38 2.50
C GLN A 380 36.21 -0.13 2.03
N SER A 381 36.25 -0.98 1.01
CA SER A 381 37.51 -1.49 0.45
C SER A 381 38.25 -0.46 -0.40
N ASN A 382 37.52 0.30 -1.22
CA ASN A 382 38.11 1.23 -2.17
C ASN A 382 38.47 2.58 -1.51
N HIS A 383 37.74 2.94 -0.45
CA HIS A 383 37.88 4.19 0.29
C HIS A 383 37.89 3.94 1.80
N PRO A 384 38.92 3.25 2.35
CA PRO A 384 39.01 2.92 3.77
C PRO A 384 39.11 4.16 4.68
N GLU A 385 39.43 5.32 4.11
CA GLU A 385 39.41 6.60 4.80
C GLU A 385 38.00 7.07 5.17
N ILE A 386 36.95 6.61 4.48
CA ILE A 386 35.57 7.01 4.77
C ILE A 386 35.08 6.29 6.03
N LYS A 387 34.69 7.07 7.04
CA LYS A 387 34.25 6.56 8.35
C LYS A 387 32.80 6.91 8.69
N ALA A 388 32.26 7.96 8.06
CA ALA A 388 30.91 8.43 8.31
C ALA A 388 30.14 8.69 7.00
N VAL A 389 28.85 8.34 7.00
CA VAL A 389 27.94 8.55 5.87
C VAL A 389 26.77 9.42 6.31
N LEU A 390 26.60 10.56 5.65
CA LEU A 390 25.49 11.49 5.86
C LEU A 390 24.23 10.96 5.14
N MET A 391 23.14 10.86 5.88
CA MET A 391 21.87 10.27 5.46
C MET A 391 20.75 11.30 5.45
N GLY A 392 19.95 11.30 4.39
CA GLY A 392 18.77 12.17 4.22
C GLY A 392 17.50 11.67 4.92
N SER A 393 17.58 10.63 5.76
CA SER A 393 16.44 9.99 6.40
C SER A 393 15.85 10.83 7.55
N ARG A 394 14.53 10.70 7.76
CA ARG A 394 13.76 11.42 8.78
C ARG A 394 13.10 10.43 9.74
N CYS A 395 12.82 10.85 10.97
CA CYS A 395 12.13 10.03 11.98
C CYS A 395 10.69 9.62 11.57
N THR A 396 10.12 10.34 10.61
CA THR A 396 8.78 10.06 10.06
C THR A 396 8.80 9.07 8.89
N ASP A 397 9.97 8.66 8.42
CA ASP A 397 10.10 7.66 7.36
C ASP A 397 9.85 6.24 7.90
N TRP A 398 9.46 5.32 7.01
CA TRP A 398 9.14 3.95 7.36
C TRP A 398 10.30 3.28 8.10
N ASN A 399 10.03 2.74 9.29
CA ASN A 399 11.01 2.07 10.15
C ASN A 399 12.14 2.99 10.72
N CYS A 400 11.94 4.31 10.72
CA CYS A 400 12.92 5.29 11.25
C CYS A 400 12.46 5.99 12.54
N SER A 401 11.43 5.51 13.24
CA SER A 401 10.88 6.17 14.43
C SER A 401 11.86 6.26 15.63
N GLN A 402 12.92 5.45 15.64
CA GLN A 402 13.98 5.46 16.65
C GLN A 402 15.29 6.09 16.14
N LEU A 403 15.28 6.71 14.95
CA LEU A 403 16.48 7.26 14.31
C LEU A 403 17.17 8.29 15.21
N GLN A 404 18.45 8.06 15.47
CA GLN A 404 19.29 9.00 16.21
C GLN A 404 20.15 9.83 15.25
N PRO A 405 20.58 11.06 15.65
CA PRO A 405 21.47 11.88 14.82
C PRO A 405 22.78 11.19 14.43
N PHE A 406 23.30 10.33 15.32
CA PHE A 406 24.50 9.51 15.10
C PHE A 406 24.18 8.07 15.49
N GLN A 407 24.37 7.13 14.57
CA GLN A 407 24.10 5.72 14.80
C GLN A 407 25.01 4.84 13.95
N GLU A 408 25.59 3.78 14.51
CA GLU A 408 26.31 2.80 13.69
C GLU A 408 25.34 2.02 12.79
N THR A 409 25.87 1.48 11.69
CA THR A 409 25.17 0.49 10.86
C THR A 409 24.83 -0.76 11.66
N ASP A 410 23.73 -1.42 11.32
CA ASP A 410 23.24 -2.59 12.06
C ASP A 410 24.21 -3.79 11.99
N ALA A 411 24.08 -4.73 12.92
CA ALA A 411 24.92 -5.92 12.98
C ALA A 411 24.88 -6.71 11.65
N GLY A 412 26.05 -7.07 11.13
CA GLY A 412 26.20 -7.77 9.85
C GLY A 412 26.25 -6.87 8.61
N TRP A 413 26.19 -5.53 8.76
CA TRP A 413 26.49 -4.56 7.70
C TRP A 413 27.92 -4.00 7.80
N PRO A 414 28.48 -3.46 6.70
CA PRO A 414 29.75 -2.74 6.72
C PRO A 414 29.70 -1.58 7.72
N GLN A 415 30.70 -1.51 8.60
CA GLN A 415 30.66 -0.62 9.75
C GLN A 415 30.96 0.83 9.36
N PHE A 416 29.91 1.66 9.35
CA PHE A 416 29.98 3.11 9.16
C PHE A 416 29.18 3.84 10.23
N MET A 417 29.62 5.05 10.58
CA MET A 417 28.80 5.97 11.36
C MET A 417 27.74 6.62 10.45
N ARG A 418 26.46 6.30 10.64
CA ARG A 418 25.35 6.99 9.98
C ARG A 418 25.08 8.30 10.71
N VAL A 419 25.09 9.39 9.97
CA VAL A 419 24.81 10.74 10.49
C VAL A 419 23.54 11.24 9.82
N SER A 420 22.51 11.60 10.59
CA SER A 420 21.19 11.96 10.06
C SER A 420 20.79 13.41 10.42
N PRO A 421 21.34 14.44 9.74
CA PRO A 421 21.06 15.83 10.08
C PRO A 421 19.60 16.24 9.89
N LEU A 422 18.83 15.52 9.07
CA LEU A 422 17.43 15.81 8.78
C LEU A 422 16.45 15.00 9.65
N ALA A 423 16.90 14.30 10.68
CA ALA A 423 16.08 13.38 11.47
C ALA A 423 14.74 14.00 11.94
N ASN A 424 14.75 15.24 12.41
CA ASN A 424 13.57 15.93 12.94
C ASN A 424 12.79 16.76 11.90
N TRP A 425 13.14 16.67 10.61
CA TRP A 425 12.44 17.38 9.54
C TRP A 425 11.18 16.64 9.13
N SER A 426 10.11 17.38 8.83
CA SER A 426 8.89 16.83 8.21
C SER A 426 8.94 16.95 6.70
N TYR A 427 8.04 16.23 6.02
CA TYR A 427 7.83 16.37 4.57
C TYR A 427 7.56 17.81 4.13
N HIS A 428 6.80 18.56 4.94
CA HIS A 428 6.52 19.96 4.67
C HIS A 428 7.80 20.82 4.73
N ASP A 429 8.64 20.60 5.75
CA ASP A 429 9.86 21.40 5.95
C ASP A 429 10.84 21.25 4.78
N ILE A 430 10.96 20.05 4.23
CA ILE A 430 11.79 19.76 3.04
C ILE A 430 11.34 20.58 1.83
N TRP A 431 10.04 20.58 1.52
CA TRP A 431 9.51 21.33 0.39
C TRP A 431 9.53 22.84 0.60
N THR A 432 9.23 23.29 1.82
CA THR A 432 9.33 24.70 2.18
C THR A 432 10.78 25.18 2.00
N PHE A 433 11.78 24.39 2.39
CA PHE A 433 13.19 24.71 2.15
C PHE A 433 13.54 24.80 0.67
N LEU A 434 13.23 23.76 -0.12
CA LEU A 434 13.54 23.71 -1.55
C LEU A 434 12.93 24.89 -2.30
N LYS A 435 11.67 25.22 -2.01
CA LYS A 435 10.94 26.32 -2.66
C LYS A 435 11.42 27.69 -2.18
N ALA A 436 11.62 27.87 -0.87
CA ALA A 436 12.07 29.16 -0.33
C ALA A 436 13.43 29.57 -0.89
N LEU A 437 14.33 28.60 -1.08
CA LEU A 437 15.70 28.82 -1.57
C LEU A 437 15.85 28.63 -3.09
N ASN A 438 14.77 28.29 -3.81
CA ASN A 438 14.80 27.92 -5.22
C ASN A 438 15.89 26.86 -5.55
N VAL A 439 16.02 25.84 -4.70
CA VAL A 439 16.95 24.73 -4.91
C VAL A 439 16.36 23.80 -5.98
N PRO A 440 17.08 23.48 -7.06
CA PRO A 440 16.62 22.52 -8.07
C PRO A 440 16.30 21.16 -7.45
N TYR A 441 15.25 20.51 -7.93
CA TYR A 441 14.85 19.15 -7.57
C TYR A 441 14.47 18.37 -8.84
N CYS A 442 14.45 17.03 -8.76
CA CYS A 442 14.11 16.17 -9.90
C CYS A 442 12.70 16.49 -10.44
N SER A 443 12.58 16.64 -11.77
CA SER A 443 11.33 17.06 -12.42
C SER A 443 10.18 16.05 -12.28
N LEU A 444 10.48 14.80 -11.90
CA LEU A 444 9.46 13.79 -11.60
C LEU A 444 8.56 14.21 -10.44
N TYR A 445 9.04 15.01 -9.50
CA TYR A 445 8.19 15.55 -8.43
C TYR A 445 7.09 16.47 -8.98
N ASP A 446 7.37 17.24 -10.05
CA ASP A 446 6.35 18.04 -10.74
C ASP A 446 5.35 17.19 -11.52
N LYS A 447 5.76 15.97 -11.87
CA LYS A 447 4.89 14.93 -12.46
C LYS A 447 4.13 14.12 -11.40
N GLY A 448 4.24 14.48 -10.12
CA GLY A 448 3.47 13.90 -9.03
C GLY A 448 4.10 12.70 -8.33
N TYR A 449 5.34 12.31 -8.67
CA TYR A 449 6.05 11.24 -7.98
C TYR A 449 6.41 11.67 -6.56
N THR A 450 6.25 10.78 -5.57
CA THR A 450 6.57 11.07 -4.17
C THR A 450 7.89 10.41 -3.70
N SER A 451 8.33 9.37 -4.40
CA SER A 451 9.63 8.67 -4.27
C SER A 451 10.21 8.38 -5.66
N LEU A 452 11.54 8.32 -5.76
CA LEU A 452 12.27 8.05 -7.00
C LEU A 452 12.84 6.63 -7.06
N GLU A 453 12.47 5.77 -6.11
CA GLU A 453 12.96 4.39 -6.01
C GLU A 453 11.98 3.43 -6.74
N MET A 454 12.44 2.91 -7.89
CA MET A 454 11.91 1.79 -8.70
C MET A 454 10.84 2.08 -9.77
N ALA A 455 11.24 1.92 -11.03
CA ALA A 455 10.38 1.99 -12.23
C ALA A 455 9.39 0.81 -12.36
N ASP A 456 9.66 -0.33 -11.72
CA ASP A 456 8.98 -1.60 -11.99
C ASP A 456 7.51 -1.66 -11.49
N GLN A 457 7.17 -0.92 -10.42
CA GLN A 457 5.78 -0.86 -9.93
C GLN A 457 4.93 0.23 -10.58
N SER A 458 5.53 1.14 -11.37
CA SER A 458 4.84 2.30 -11.95
C SER A 458 4.39 2.10 -13.41
N LEU A 459 4.86 1.05 -14.09
CA LEU A 459 4.42 0.67 -15.44
C LEU A 459 3.02 0.06 -15.49
N HIS A 460 2.57 -0.66 -14.46
CA HIS A 460 1.20 -1.20 -14.38
C HIS A 460 0.10 -0.13 -14.20
N LEU A 461 0.46 1.12 -13.92
CA LEU A 461 -0.50 2.19 -13.66
C LEU A 461 -0.82 3.03 -14.90
N LYS A 462 -0.09 2.94 -16.02
CA LYS A 462 -0.32 3.81 -17.19
C LYS A 462 -1.66 3.58 -17.92
N ASN A 463 -2.31 2.43 -17.74
CA ASN A 463 -3.53 2.09 -18.49
C ASN A 463 -4.86 2.63 -17.93
N ARG A 464 -4.87 3.61 -17.01
CA ARG A 464 -6.14 4.13 -16.45
C ARG A 464 -6.37 5.65 -16.39
N MET A 465 -5.41 6.50 -16.75
CA MET A 465 -5.62 7.96 -16.63
C MET A 465 -4.98 8.74 -17.77
N GLY A 466 -5.73 8.93 -18.85
CA GLY A 466 -5.46 9.94 -19.86
C GLY A 466 -6.19 11.24 -19.52
N MET A 467 -5.71 12.00 -18.53
CA MET A 467 -6.07 13.42 -18.34
C MET A 467 -4.93 14.16 -17.62
N ALA A 468 -4.62 15.37 -18.09
CA ALA A 468 -3.71 16.28 -17.41
C ALA A 468 -4.25 16.64 -16.01
N PRO A 469 -3.42 16.85 -14.98
CA PRO A 469 -3.90 17.31 -13.68
C PRO A 469 -4.32 18.78 -13.81
N THR A 470 -5.63 19.01 -13.90
CA THR A 470 -6.25 20.26 -13.46
C THR A 470 -6.09 20.32 -11.93
N THR A 471 -5.62 21.45 -11.41
CA THR A 471 -5.71 21.72 -9.97
C THR A 471 -7.18 21.96 -9.65
N ASP A 472 -7.92 20.90 -9.36
CA ASP A 472 -9.30 21.04 -8.88
C ASP A 472 -9.22 21.49 -7.42
N LYS A 473 -9.23 22.81 -7.21
CA LYS A 473 -9.55 23.39 -5.91
C LYS A 473 -10.88 22.79 -5.47
N ILE A 474 -10.88 22.14 -4.31
CA ILE A 474 -12.11 21.57 -3.77
C ILE A 474 -12.65 22.49 -2.69
N SER A 475 -13.85 23.00 -2.89
CA SER A 475 -14.50 23.86 -1.91
C SER A 475 -15.01 23.03 -0.74
N LEU A 476 -15.23 23.70 0.40
CA LEU A 476 -15.85 23.03 1.55
C LEU A 476 -17.27 22.56 1.21
N LYS A 477 -17.96 23.23 0.26
CA LYS A 477 -19.28 22.81 -0.22
C LYS A 477 -19.23 21.46 -0.94
N ASP A 478 -18.19 21.22 -1.74
CA ASP A 478 -18.00 19.94 -2.45
C ASP A 478 -17.74 18.80 -1.45
N ILE A 479 -16.91 19.06 -0.44
CA ILE A 479 -16.65 18.11 0.64
C ILE A 479 -17.93 17.76 1.39
N ILE A 480 -18.76 18.76 1.71
CA ILE A 480 -20.06 18.53 2.37
C ILE A 480 -20.97 17.70 1.46
N PHE A 481 -21.02 17.98 0.15
CA PHE A 481 -21.82 17.21 -0.79
C PHE A 481 -21.38 15.73 -0.88
N LEU A 482 -20.08 15.47 -0.88
CA LEU A 482 -19.53 14.11 -0.86
C LEU A 482 -19.90 13.35 0.42
N CYS A 483 -19.77 14.00 1.58
CA CYS A 483 -20.18 13.42 2.87
C CYS A 483 -21.69 13.16 2.92
N ASP A 484 -22.49 14.07 2.38
CA ASP A 484 -23.95 13.95 2.30
C ASP A 484 -24.37 12.78 1.40
N SER A 485 -23.75 12.67 0.23
CA SER A 485 -24.00 11.59 -0.73
C SER A 485 -23.68 10.22 -0.11
N MET A 486 -22.53 10.09 0.54
CA MET A 486 -22.11 8.83 1.15
C MET A 486 -22.95 8.47 2.37
N GLY A 487 -23.29 9.44 3.22
CA GLY A 487 -24.19 9.23 4.35
C GLY A 487 -25.62 8.90 3.89
N GLY A 488 -26.10 9.53 2.81
CA GLY A 488 -27.37 9.22 2.17
C GLY A 488 -27.43 7.81 1.60
N LEU A 489 -26.36 7.38 0.93
CA LEU A 489 -26.20 6.02 0.43
C LEU A 489 -26.29 5.02 1.60
N VAL A 490 -25.49 5.21 2.66
CA VAL A 490 -25.53 4.36 3.86
C VAL A 490 -26.92 4.32 4.48
N ASN A 491 -27.59 5.47 4.58
CA ASN A 491 -28.95 5.51 5.11
C ASN A 491 -29.96 4.73 4.25
N SER A 492 -29.78 4.73 2.92
CA SER A 492 -30.71 4.08 1.99
C SER A 492 -30.72 2.55 2.07
N PHE A 493 -29.58 1.94 2.39
CA PHE A 493 -29.42 0.49 2.34
C PHE A 493 -29.35 -0.17 3.72
N THR A 494 -29.29 0.64 4.78
CA THR A 494 -29.34 0.18 6.18
C THR A 494 -30.73 0.34 6.81
N ASP A 495 -31.78 0.46 6.00
CA ASP A 495 -33.15 0.32 6.49
C ASP A 495 -33.33 -1.08 7.08
N HIS A 496 -34.09 -1.20 8.17
CA HIS A 496 -34.29 -2.47 8.88
C HIS A 496 -34.90 -3.55 7.97
N ARG A 497 -35.55 -3.14 6.87
CA ARG A 497 -36.23 -3.99 5.89
C ARG A 497 -35.37 -4.42 4.69
N SER A 498 -34.19 -3.84 4.50
CA SER A 498 -33.33 -4.13 3.32
C SER A 498 -32.13 -5.00 3.69
N LEU A 499 -31.74 -5.88 2.77
CA LEU A 499 -30.48 -6.63 2.78
C LEU A 499 -29.73 -6.28 1.48
N VAL A 500 -28.44 -5.97 1.58
CA VAL A 500 -27.65 -5.55 0.42
C VAL A 500 -26.88 -6.75 -0.11
N MET A 501 -27.04 -7.02 -1.40
CA MET A 501 -26.19 -7.96 -2.12
C MET A 501 -24.97 -7.22 -2.65
N VAL A 502 -23.78 -7.72 -2.31
CA VAL A 502 -22.49 -7.15 -2.66
C VAL A 502 -21.75 -8.16 -3.52
N ILE A 503 -21.40 -7.77 -4.73
CA ILE A 503 -20.67 -8.60 -5.70
C ILE A 503 -19.24 -8.10 -5.72
N GLY A 504 -18.31 -8.89 -5.18
CA GLY A 504 -16.89 -8.57 -5.17
C GLY A 504 -16.26 -8.68 -6.57
N ASN A 505 -15.08 -8.08 -6.75
CA ASN A 505 -14.36 -8.09 -8.04
C ASN A 505 -14.03 -9.50 -8.58
N GLY A 506 -13.91 -10.49 -7.69
CA GLY A 506 -13.70 -11.89 -8.04
C GLY A 506 -14.99 -12.68 -8.30
N GLY A 507 -16.16 -12.03 -8.33
CA GLY A 507 -17.47 -12.66 -8.50
C GLY A 507 -18.05 -13.30 -7.23
N GLU A 508 -17.40 -13.16 -6.06
CA GLU A 508 -17.96 -13.63 -4.79
C GLU A 508 -19.19 -12.78 -4.44
N VAL A 509 -20.31 -13.46 -4.17
CA VAL A 509 -21.56 -12.82 -3.76
C VAL A 509 -21.68 -12.93 -2.24
N THR A 510 -21.72 -11.76 -1.60
CA THR A 510 -21.97 -11.64 -0.17
C THR A 510 -23.27 -10.88 0.05
N PHE A 511 -23.97 -11.22 1.12
CA PHE A 511 -25.10 -10.42 1.59
C PHE A 511 -24.65 -9.75 2.87
N SER A 512 -24.94 -8.46 3.05
CA SER A 512 -24.64 -7.80 4.31
C SER A 512 -25.54 -6.60 4.55
N LYS A 513 -25.75 -6.28 5.82
CA LYS A 513 -26.31 -5.00 6.27
C LYS A 513 -25.26 -4.04 6.82
N GLN A 514 -24.00 -4.49 6.92
CA GLN A 514 -22.96 -3.70 7.55
C GLN A 514 -22.47 -2.61 6.61
N ALA A 515 -22.61 -1.35 7.02
CA ALA A 515 -22.17 -0.23 6.22
C ALA A 515 -20.66 -0.29 5.96
N SER A 516 -19.86 -0.72 6.94
CA SER A 516 -18.40 -0.83 6.81
C SER A 516 -17.96 -1.92 5.81
N HIS A 517 -18.74 -2.99 5.68
CA HIS A 517 -18.49 -4.05 4.69
C HIS A 517 -18.92 -3.60 3.30
N ILE A 518 -20.13 -3.05 3.18
CA ILE A 518 -20.66 -2.54 1.90
C ILE A 518 -19.74 -1.45 1.34
N LEU A 519 -19.28 -0.50 2.17
CA LEU A 519 -18.37 0.57 1.75
C LEU A 519 -16.96 0.08 1.39
N ARG A 520 -16.56 -1.12 1.84
CA ARG A 520 -15.26 -1.72 1.50
C ARG A 520 -15.27 -2.32 0.10
N GLU A 521 -16.34 -3.04 -0.20
CA GLU A 521 -16.53 -3.71 -1.49
C GLU A 521 -16.99 -2.74 -2.57
N TYR A 522 -17.67 -1.67 -2.19
CA TYR A 522 -18.04 -0.59 -3.09
C TYR A 522 -16.78 0.16 -3.55
N GLN A 523 -16.40 0.01 -4.83
CA GLN A 523 -15.25 0.72 -5.40
C GLN A 523 -15.47 2.23 -5.35
N GLN A 524 -14.66 2.91 -4.54
CA GLN A 524 -14.66 4.37 -4.43
C GLN A 524 -13.42 4.94 -5.08
N ASP A 525 -13.59 5.56 -6.25
CA ASP A 525 -12.50 6.20 -6.97
C ASP A 525 -12.13 7.57 -6.38
N HIS A 526 -13.05 8.22 -5.66
CA HIS A 526 -12.82 9.55 -5.11
C HIS A 526 -12.01 9.51 -3.78
N PRO A 527 -10.87 10.23 -3.65
CA PRO A 527 -9.99 10.16 -2.48
C PRO A 527 -10.67 10.52 -1.15
N ILE A 528 -11.56 11.53 -1.15
CA ILE A 528 -12.32 11.90 0.06
C ILE A 528 -13.28 10.79 0.47
N LEU A 529 -13.98 10.17 -0.48
CA LEU A 529 -14.90 9.08 -0.14
C LEU A 529 -14.10 7.92 0.44
N LYS A 530 -12.96 7.58 -0.17
CA LYS A 530 -12.03 6.57 0.35
C LYS A 530 -11.53 6.90 1.77
N LEU A 531 -11.23 8.17 2.06
CA LEU A 531 -10.86 8.62 3.42
C LEU A 531 -12.01 8.37 4.42
N VAL A 532 -13.24 8.71 4.06
CA VAL A 532 -14.42 8.48 4.89
C VAL A 532 -14.68 6.99 5.09
N ALA A 533 -14.54 6.18 4.04
CA ALA A 533 -14.75 4.73 4.08
C ALA A 533 -13.70 4.05 4.97
N ASN A 534 -12.43 4.46 4.86
CA ASN A 534 -11.36 3.99 5.71
C ASN A 534 -11.59 4.36 7.19
N ALA A 535 -12.07 5.57 7.47
CA ALA A 535 -12.40 5.98 8.84
C ALA A 535 -13.54 5.14 9.44
N ALA A 536 -14.56 4.81 8.65
CA ALA A 536 -15.62 3.89 9.07
C ALA A 536 -15.06 2.47 9.31
N GLN A 537 -14.22 1.94 8.42
CA GLN A 537 -13.59 0.62 8.60
C GLN A 537 -12.70 0.57 9.85
N GLN A 538 -11.94 1.63 10.12
CA GLN A 538 -11.11 1.73 11.32
C GLN A 538 -11.97 1.70 12.59
N LEU A 539 -13.06 2.46 12.62
CA LEU A 539 -13.99 2.45 13.76
C LEU A 539 -14.60 1.05 13.98
N ASN A 540 -15.02 0.36 12.91
CA ASN A 540 -15.53 -1.01 13.02
C ASN A 540 -14.46 -1.98 13.54
N THR A 541 -13.19 -1.79 13.15
CA THR A 541 -12.09 -2.62 13.64
C THR A 541 -11.88 -2.43 15.14
N GLU A 542 -11.92 -1.19 15.61
CA GLU A 542 -11.74 -0.78 17.01
C GLU A 542 -12.93 -1.19 17.91
N THR A 543 -14.16 -1.06 17.41
CA THR A 543 -15.40 -1.22 18.21
C THR A 543 -16.16 -2.52 17.96
N GLY A 544 -16.01 -3.14 16.79
CA GLY A 544 -16.88 -4.20 16.29
C GLY A 544 -18.28 -3.73 15.87
N HIS A 545 -18.60 -2.45 16.08
CA HIS A 545 -19.93 -1.88 15.87
C HIS A 545 -20.15 -1.40 14.43
N ASP A 546 -21.39 -1.54 13.95
CA ASP A 546 -21.76 -0.96 12.65
C ASP A 546 -21.56 0.55 12.64
N CYS A 547 -21.23 1.06 11.45
CA CYS A 547 -20.82 2.44 11.21
C CYS A 547 -21.96 3.34 10.70
N LYS A 548 -23.22 2.85 10.67
CA LYS A 548 -24.38 3.67 10.27
C LYS A 548 -24.47 4.98 11.06
N VAL A 549 -24.44 4.91 12.39
CA VAL A 549 -24.54 6.10 13.25
C VAL A 549 -23.36 7.06 13.03
N PHE A 550 -22.15 6.52 12.86
CA PHE A 550 -20.96 7.30 12.50
C PHE A 550 -21.15 8.07 11.19
N MET A 551 -21.68 7.41 10.15
CA MET A 551 -21.93 8.02 8.85
C MET A 551 -23.06 9.06 8.90
N LEU A 552 -24.12 8.81 9.67
CA LEU A 552 -25.20 9.78 9.89
C LEU A 552 -24.72 11.02 10.65
N LEU A 553 -23.90 10.83 11.70
CA LEU A 553 -23.28 11.93 12.43
C LEU A 553 -22.41 12.77 11.51
N LEU A 554 -21.53 12.16 10.72
CA LEU A 554 -20.68 12.88 9.77
C LEU A 554 -21.53 13.67 8.76
N LYS A 555 -22.54 13.04 8.16
CA LYS A 555 -23.46 13.68 7.22
C LYS A 555 -24.12 14.92 7.82
N GLU A 556 -24.79 14.78 8.96
CA GLU A 556 -25.59 15.86 9.54
C GLU A 556 -24.71 16.98 10.14
N ILE A 557 -23.55 16.65 10.68
CA ILE A 557 -22.55 17.62 11.14
C ILE A 557 -22.03 18.43 9.95
N MET A 558 -21.57 17.76 8.88
CA MET A 558 -21.05 18.44 7.68
C MET A 558 -22.14 19.27 6.98
N ASN A 559 -23.37 18.77 6.89
CA ASN A 559 -24.49 19.55 6.35
C ASN A 559 -24.78 20.82 7.16
N SER A 560 -24.64 20.75 8.49
CA SER A 560 -24.86 21.91 9.36
C SER A 560 -23.77 22.99 9.21
N VAL A 561 -22.59 22.65 8.67
CA VAL A 561 -21.54 23.62 8.31
C VAL A 561 -21.98 24.57 7.20
N LYS A 562 -22.92 24.18 6.32
CA LYS A 562 -23.44 25.04 5.23
C LYS A 562 -23.95 26.39 5.73
N HIS A 563 -24.52 26.44 6.93
CA HIS A 563 -25.02 27.68 7.55
C HIS A 563 -23.90 28.66 7.94
N LEU A 564 -22.70 28.17 8.25
CA LEU A 564 -21.56 29.04 8.51
C LEU A 564 -21.01 29.63 7.21
N LEU A 565 -21.01 28.85 6.13
CA LEU A 565 -20.61 29.28 4.79
C LEU A 565 -21.53 30.36 4.19
N THR A 566 -22.74 30.57 4.73
CA THR A 566 -23.61 31.69 4.32
C THR A 566 -23.30 32.99 5.07
N LYS A 567 -22.52 32.92 6.15
CA LYS A 567 -22.24 34.05 7.05
C LYS A 567 -20.77 34.47 7.11
N MET A 568 -19.86 33.58 6.73
CA MET A 568 -18.41 33.76 6.83
C MET A 568 -17.72 33.23 5.57
N GLU A 569 -16.55 33.79 5.26
CA GLU A 569 -15.67 33.29 4.20
C GLU A 569 -15.17 31.87 4.51
N GLU A 570 -14.99 31.04 3.48
CA GLU A 570 -14.65 29.62 3.65
C GLU A 570 -13.36 29.41 4.48
N ILE A 571 -12.34 30.25 4.25
CA ILE A 571 -11.07 30.20 4.99
C ILE A 571 -11.30 30.44 6.49
N GLN A 572 -12.20 31.36 6.84
CA GLN A 572 -12.55 31.65 8.23
C GLN A 572 -13.32 30.49 8.86
N VAL A 573 -14.29 29.91 8.13
CA VAL A 573 -15.04 28.72 8.58
C VAL A 573 -14.07 27.57 8.87
N ARG A 574 -13.13 27.28 7.96
CA ARG A 574 -12.13 26.22 8.14
C ARG A 574 -11.28 26.45 9.40
N SER A 575 -10.75 27.65 9.59
CA SER A 575 -9.94 28.03 10.76
C SER A 575 -10.70 27.88 12.08
N VAL A 576 -11.92 28.44 12.14
CA VAL A 576 -12.77 28.42 13.34
C VAL A 576 -13.10 26.98 13.72
N LEU A 577 -13.55 26.17 12.77
CA LEU A 577 -13.93 24.79 13.04
C LEU A 577 -12.75 23.93 13.50
N LEU A 578 -11.54 24.12 12.94
CA LEU A 578 -10.35 23.40 13.41
C LEU A 578 -10.01 23.73 14.87
N LYS A 579 -10.10 25.00 15.26
CA LYS A 579 -9.87 25.44 16.64
C LYS A 579 -10.93 24.90 17.60
N GLU A 580 -12.20 25.07 17.26
CA GLU A 580 -13.32 24.67 18.12
C GLU A 580 -13.42 23.16 18.28
N THR A 581 -13.17 22.39 17.21
CA THR A 581 -13.16 20.91 17.27
C THR A 581 -12.05 20.40 18.19
N SER A 582 -10.85 21.00 18.10
CA SER A 582 -9.73 20.66 18.99
C SER A 582 -10.03 21.02 20.45
N CYS A 583 -10.84 22.04 20.69
CA CYS A 583 -11.28 22.41 22.03
C CYS A 583 -12.30 21.41 22.57
N LEU A 584 -13.36 21.11 21.80
CA LEU A 584 -14.39 20.17 22.20
C LEU A 584 -13.80 18.78 22.51
N MET A 585 -12.91 18.26 21.66
CA MET A 585 -12.28 16.95 21.88
C MET A 585 -11.56 16.84 23.23
N ARG A 586 -10.93 17.91 23.73
CA ARG A 586 -10.31 17.95 25.07
C ARG A 586 -11.32 17.93 26.21
N HIS A 587 -12.56 18.33 25.94
CA HIS A 587 -13.65 18.38 26.91
C HIS A 587 -14.61 17.19 26.83
N LEU A 588 -14.54 16.37 25.78
CA LEU A 588 -15.38 15.18 25.64
C LEU A 588 -15.33 14.26 26.86
N PRO A 589 -14.17 13.91 27.46
CA PRO A 589 -14.16 13.05 28.65
C PRO A 589 -14.99 13.60 29.82
N VAL A 590 -15.01 14.93 30.00
CA VAL A 590 -15.79 15.61 31.05
C VAL A 590 -17.27 15.67 30.70
N ILE A 591 -17.62 15.83 29.42
CA ILE A 591 -19.01 15.79 28.96
C ILE A 591 -19.55 14.37 29.14
N PHE A 592 -18.78 13.35 28.75
CA PHE A 592 -19.15 11.95 28.88
C PHE A 592 -19.20 11.50 30.34
N SER A 593 -18.36 12.02 31.25
CA SER A 593 -18.49 11.74 32.68
C SER A 593 -19.78 12.32 33.29
N LYS A 594 -20.21 13.52 32.86
CA LYS A 594 -21.51 14.08 33.26
C LYS A 594 -22.68 13.29 32.70
N ILE A 595 -22.56 12.84 31.46
CA ILE A 595 -23.53 11.97 30.82
C ILE A 595 -23.67 10.68 31.65
N LYS A 596 -22.56 9.99 31.99
CA LYS A 596 -22.54 8.80 32.87
C LYS A 596 -23.25 9.01 34.22
N ALA A 597 -23.19 10.21 34.78
CA ALA A 597 -23.79 10.56 36.07
C ALA A 597 -25.30 10.90 36.00
N SER A 598 -25.91 10.94 34.82
CA SER A 598 -27.32 11.30 34.63
C SER A 598 -28.27 10.09 34.63
N ASN A 599 -29.58 10.30 34.89
CA ASN A 599 -30.64 9.27 34.86
C ASN A 599 -30.88 8.62 33.47
N ALA A 600 -30.01 8.84 32.49
CA ALA A 600 -30.05 8.17 31.18
C ALA A 600 -29.29 6.82 31.17
N TYR A 601 -28.79 6.37 32.33
CA TYR A 601 -27.87 5.25 32.47
C TYR A 601 -28.32 4.26 33.53
N ILE A 602 -28.20 2.97 33.20
CA ILE A 602 -28.35 1.87 34.15
C ILE A 602 -26.96 1.26 34.35
N SER A 603 -26.49 1.26 35.60
CA SER A 603 -25.33 0.45 36.02
C SER A 603 -25.86 -0.73 36.82
N SER A 604 -25.69 -1.95 36.30
CA SER A 604 -25.97 -3.15 37.07
C SER A 604 -24.71 -3.56 37.83
N PRO A 605 -24.74 -3.66 39.17
CA PRO A 605 -23.63 -4.28 39.89
C PRO A 605 -23.48 -5.74 39.47
N LEU A 606 -22.24 -6.22 39.34
CA LEU A 606 -21.86 -7.60 38.97
C LEU A 606 -22.34 -8.69 39.95
N SER A 607 -23.13 -8.34 40.97
CA SER A 607 -23.50 -9.22 42.09
C SER A 607 -24.63 -10.22 41.78
N ASP A 608 -25.36 -10.05 40.67
CA ASP A 608 -26.43 -10.96 40.25
C ASP A 608 -26.16 -11.50 38.83
N SER A 609 -25.82 -12.80 38.75
CA SER A 609 -25.49 -13.52 37.50
C SER A 609 -26.67 -13.53 36.52
N GLU A 610 -27.91 -13.60 37.01
CA GLU A 610 -29.11 -13.62 36.15
C GLU A 610 -29.35 -12.26 35.50
N SER A 611 -29.27 -11.17 36.28
CA SER A 611 -29.34 -9.81 35.74
C SER A 611 -28.19 -9.52 34.77
N PHE A 612 -26.98 -9.98 35.08
CA PHE A 612 -25.80 -9.74 34.24
C PHE A 612 -25.88 -10.46 32.88
N SER A 613 -26.30 -11.73 32.89
CA SER A 613 -26.59 -12.50 31.67
C SER A 613 -27.66 -11.82 30.81
N LYS A 614 -28.72 -11.32 31.44
CA LYS A 614 -29.79 -10.58 30.76
C LYS A 614 -29.28 -9.29 30.11
N ASP A 615 -28.37 -8.58 30.78
CA ASP A 615 -27.77 -7.36 30.25
C ASP A 615 -26.83 -7.66 29.07
N ILE A 616 -25.99 -8.70 29.15
CA ILE A 616 -25.16 -9.16 28.02
C ILE A 616 -26.05 -9.52 26.83
N ASN A 617 -27.09 -10.33 27.04
CA ASN A 617 -27.99 -10.70 25.94
C ASN A 617 -28.69 -9.47 25.35
N GLY A 618 -29.11 -8.51 26.18
CA GLY A 618 -29.70 -7.25 25.70
C GLY A 618 -28.73 -6.43 24.82
N ILE A 619 -27.46 -6.34 25.22
CA ILE A 619 -26.40 -5.67 24.44
C ILE A 619 -26.21 -6.37 23.09
N LEU A 620 -26.03 -7.69 23.14
CA LEU A 620 -25.75 -8.49 21.96
C LEU A 620 -26.94 -8.54 21.00
N LEU A 621 -28.16 -8.62 21.52
CA LEU A 621 -29.37 -8.58 20.72
C LEU A 621 -29.50 -7.24 19.99
N THR A 622 -29.32 -6.12 20.70
CA THR A 622 -29.36 -4.77 20.10
C THR A 622 -28.32 -4.62 19.00
N PHE A 623 -27.10 -5.08 19.29
CA PHE A 623 -26.00 -5.09 18.36
C PHE A 623 -26.29 -5.91 17.10
N LEU A 624 -26.81 -7.14 17.25
CA LEU A 624 -27.08 -8.06 16.15
C LEU A 624 -28.34 -7.70 15.35
N GLU A 625 -29.37 -7.12 15.98
CA GLU A 625 -30.58 -6.62 15.30
C GLU A 625 -30.27 -5.53 14.26
N SER A 626 -29.19 -4.78 14.47
CA SER A 626 -28.71 -3.82 13.47
C SER A 626 -28.16 -4.49 12.20
N LYS A 627 -27.80 -5.78 12.27
CA LYS A 627 -27.08 -6.52 11.22
C LYS A 627 -27.92 -7.63 10.59
N PHE A 628 -28.81 -8.25 11.36
CA PHE A 628 -29.59 -9.41 10.95
C PHE A 628 -31.08 -9.21 11.17
N SER A 629 -31.90 -10.17 10.71
CA SER A 629 -33.31 -10.22 11.08
C SER A 629 -33.45 -10.53 12.57
N LEU A 630 -34.57 -10.11 13.18
CA LEU A 630 -34.84 -10.35 14.60
C LEU A 630 -34.72 -11.83 15.00
N CYS A 631 -35.10 -12.76 14.12
CA CYS A 631 -35.00 -14.19 14.39
C CYS A 631 -33.53 -14.63 14.49
N ILE A 632 -32.70 -14.27 13.51
CA ILE A 632 -31.26 -14.62 13.52
C ILE A 632 -30.54 -13.92 14.67
N ALA A 633 -30.85 -12.65 14.92
CA ALA A 633 -30.25 -11.88 16.00
C ALA A 633 -30.50 -12.51 17.37
N LYS A 634 -31.72 -13.02 17.63
CA LYS A 634 -32.06 -13.73 18.87
C LYS A 634 -31.28 -15.04 19.03
N GLU A 635 -31.16 -15.83 17.97
CA GLU A 635 -30.40 -17.09 18.01
C GLU A 635 -28.92 -16.83 18.32
N LEU A 636 -28.31 -15.89 17.59
CA LEU A 636 -26.90 -15.54 17.76
C LEU A 636 -26.63 -14.84 19.11
N SER A 637 -27.53 -13.97 19.58
CA SER A 637 -27.35 -13.28 20.87
C SER A 637 -27.45 -14.27 22.03
N ALA A 638 -28.39 -15.22 21.98
CA ALA A 638 -28.53 -16.27 22.97
C ALA A 638 -27.30 -17.20 22.98
N LEU A 639 -26.85 -17.63 21.80
CA LEU A 639 -25.65 -18.46 21.62
C LEU A 639 -24.40 -17.80 22.20
N MET A 640 -24.17 -16.53 21.85
CA MET A 640 -22.99 -15.79 22.31
C MET A 640 -23.07 -15.44 23.80
N THR A 641 -24.26 -15.15 24.33
CA THR A 641 -24.44 -14.96 25.77
C THR A 641 -24.11 -16.25 26.52
N ASP A 642 -24.63 -17.39 26.07
CA ASP A 642 -24.35 -18.70 26.66
C ASP A 642 -22.84 -19.01 26.61
N PHE A 643 -22.20 -18.77 25.46
CA PHE A 643 -20.76 -18.95 25.29
C PHE A 643 -19.94 -18.09 26.25
N ILE A 644 -20.24 -16.79 26.33
CA ILE A 644 -19.51 -15.84 27.17
C ILE A 644 -19.68 -16.20 28.65
N MET A 645 -20.92 -16.43 29.08
CA MET A 645 -21.25 -16.76 30.47
C MET A 645 -20.62 -18.08 30.92
N LYS A 646 -20.48 -19.05 30.01
CA LYS A 646 -19.84 -20.34 30.30
C LYS A 646 -18.32 -20.31 30.22
N SER A 647 -17.74 -19.49 29.34
CA SER A 647 -16.29 -19.43 29.10
C SER A 647 -15.56 -18.52 30.09
N VAL A 648 -16.21 -17.43 30.53
CA VAL A 648 -15.66 -16.48 31.50
C VAL A 648 -16.11 -16.87 32.90
N TYR A 649 -15.24 -17.58 33.63
CA TYR A 649 -15.53 -18.05 34.98
C TYR A 649 -15.23 -16.97 36.04
N ASP A 650 -14.08 -16.31 35.92
CA ASP A 650 -13.70 -15.20 36.81
C ASP A 650 -13.94 -13.84 36.13
N TRP A 651 -14.99 -13.15 36.57
CA TRP A 651 -15.38 -11.85 36.05
C TRP A 651 -14.49 -10.71 36.52
N ASP A 652 -13.70 -10.87 37.59
CA ASP A 652 -12.67 -9.90 37.99
C ASP A 652 -11.59 -9.76 36.90
N CYS A 653 -11.33 -10.83 36.14
CA CYS A 653 -10.44 -10.84 34.96
C CYS A 653 -11.20 -10.87 33.62
N GLY A 654 -12.52 -10.62 33.63
CA GLY A 654 -13.38 -10.87 32.47
C GLY A 654 -13.00 -10.10 31.20
N VAL A 655 -12.40 -8.91 31.32
CA VAL A 655 -11.93 -8.11 30.18
C VAL A 655 -10.77 -8.79 29.45
N ASP A 656 -9.81 -9.33 30.21
CA ASP A 656 -8.65 -10.03 29.65
C ASP A 656 -9.09 -11.38 29.07
N SER A 657 -10.03 -12.08 29.72
CA SER A 657 -10.65 -13.30 29.21
C SER A 657 -11.39 -13.08 27.89
N LEU A 658 -12.20 -12.01 27.80
CA LEU A 658 -12.89 -11.63 26.56
C LEU A 658 -11.90 -11.22 25.46
N HIS A 659 -10.83 -10.51 25.81
CA HIS A 659 -9.79 -10.16 24.85
C HIS A 659 -9.08 -11.40 24.30
N PHE A 660 -8.76 -12.35 25.17
CA PHE A 660 -8.18 -13.62 24.77
C PHE A 660 -9.11 -14.36 23.80
N LEU A 661 -10.37 -14.59 24.19
CA LEU A 661 -11.41 -15.21 23.34
C LEU A 661 -11.56 -14.53 21.97
N GLU A 662 -11.50 -13.19 21.93
CA GLU A 662 -11.59 -12.42 20.70
C GLU A 662 -10.39 -12.66 19.77
N THR A 663 -9.18 -12.78 20.34
CA THR A 663 -7.94 -12.99 19.57
C THR A 663 -7.73 -14.42 19.11
N THR A 664 -8.32 -15.39 19.80
CA THR A 664 -8.22 -16.84 19.50
C THR A 664 -9.57 -17.43 19.07
N PHE A 665 -10.51 -16.61 18.62
CA PHE A 665 -11.89 -17.03 18.32
C PHE A 665 -11.98 -18.15 17.26
N ASN A 666 -11.02 -18.21 16.34
CA ASN A 666 -10.92 -19.27 15.32
C ASN A 666 -10.74 -20.67 15.94
N VAL A 667 -10.13 -20.75 17.12
CA VAL A 667 -9.93 -22.00 17.86
C VAL A 667 -11.24 -22.47 18.49
N PHE A 668 -12.12 -21.54 18.85
CA PHE A 668 -13.33 -21.81 19.64
C PHE A 668 -14.60 -21.81 18.81
N CYS A 669 -14.51 -21.71 17.48
CA CYS A 669 -15.67 -21.64 16.63
C CYS A 669 -15.43 -22.42 15.34
N SER A 670 -16.25 -23.44 15.10
CA SER A 670 -16.19 -24.26 13.88
C SER A 670 -17.51 -24.22 13.13
N LYS A 671 -17.42 -24.41 11.81
CA LYS A 671 -18.60 -24.47 10.96
C LYS A 671 -19.42 -25.72 11.23
N PHE A 672 -20.73 -25.55 11.31
CA PHE A 672 -21.70 -26.63 11.40
C PHE A 672 -22.66 -26.49 10.21
N THR A 673 -22.81 -27.55 9.40
CA THR A 673 -23.61 -27.51 8.14
C THR A 673 -25.11 -27.62 8.40
N SER A 674 -25.60 -26.87 9.39
CA SER A 674 -26.99 -26.84 9.84
C SER A 674 -27.49 -25.40 9.92
N PRO A 675 -28.81 -25.17 10.04
CA PRO A 675 -29.34 -23.83 10.28
C PRO A 675 -28.80 -23.19 11.57
N VAL A 676 -28.78 -21.86 11.63
CA VAL A 676 -28.27 -21.11 12.80
C VAL A 676 -28.98 -21.45 14.11
N SER A 677 -30.25 -21.85 14.06
CA SER A 677 -31.03 -22.30 15.22
C SER A 677 -30.56 -23.63 15.82
N GLN A 678 -29.70 -24.37 15.12
CA GLN A 678 -29.06 -25.57 15.64
C GLN A 678 -27.63 -25.31 16.13
N SER A 679 -27.18 -24.05 16.11
CA SER A 679 -25.89 -23.68 16.69
C SER A 679 -25.91 -23.94 18.19
N ARG A 680 -24.77 -24.35 18.74
CA ARG A 680 -24.67 -24.70 20.16
C ARG A 680 -23.27 -24.51 20.71
N VAL A 681 -23.22 -24.29 22.01
CA VAL A 681 -21.99 -24.26 22.79
C VAL A 681 -21.73 -25.65 23.36
N LEU A 682 -20.55 -26.19 23.08
CA LEU A 682 -20.06 -27.46 23.62
C LEU A 682 -19.01 -27.20 24.69
N GLN A 683 -19.05 -27.97 25.76
CA GLN A 683 -17.99 -27.94 26.78
C GLN A 683 -16.80 -28.76 26.30
N GLY A 684 -15.60 -28.19 26.29
CA GLY A 684 -14.37 -28.83 25.83
C GLY A 684 -13.92 -28.37 24.44
N PHE A 685 -13.17 -29.22 23.73
CA PHE A 685 -12.51 -28.88 22.45
C PHE A 685 -13.17 -29.59 21.27
N VAL A 686 -13.15 -28.97 20.11
CA VAL A 686 -13.58 -29.60 18.85
C VAL A 686 -12.41 -29.62 17.88
N LEU A 687 -12.01 -30.82 17.46
CA LEU A 687 -10.93 -31.03 16.49
C LEU A 687 -11.49 -31.19 15.09
N ASN A 688 -10.82 -30.61 14.10
CA ASN A 688 -11.12 -30.79 12.67
C ASN A 688 -10.62 -32.17 12.18
N TYR A 689 -11.10 -33.22 12.84
CA TYR A 689 -10.72 -34.60 12.61
C TYR A 689 -11.95 -35.48 12.80
N ARG A 690 -12.19 -36.42 11.88
CA ARG A 690 -13.31 -37.37 12.00
C ARG A 690 -12.84 -38.71 12.53
N LEU A 691 -13.43 -39.16 13.62
CA LEU A 691 -13.25 -40.54 14.10
C LEU A 691 -14.09 -41.51 13.25
N ASN A 692 -13.45 -42.58 12.76
CA ASN A 692 -14.13 -43.61 11.97
C ASN A 692 -15.06 -44.51 12.80
N ASN A 693 -14.88 -44.56 14.13
CA ASN A 693 -15.73 -45.33 15.03
C ASN A 693 -16.71 -44.42 15.77
N THR A 694 -17.97 -44.85 15.85
CA THR A 694 -19.05 -44.19 16.59
C THR A 694 -18.71 -44.08 18.07
N ALA A 695 -18.66 -42.83 18.58
CA ALA A 695 -18.57 -42.39 19.98
C ALA A 695 -18.01 -43.38 21.03
N ILE A 696 -16.85 -43.08 21.61
CA ILE A 696 -16.33 -43.79 22.78
C ILE A 696 -16.84 -43.07 24.03
N THR A 697 -17.91 -43.61 24.61
CA THR A 697 -18.43 -43.19 25.92
C THR A 697 -18.05 -44.27 26.90
N LEU A 698 -17.23 -43.95 27.90
CA LEU A 698 -16.80 -44.88 28.95
C LEU A 698 -17.42 -44.43 30.27
N ASP A 699 -17.74 -45.39 31.15
CA ASP A 699 -18.25 -45.12 32.51
C ASP A 699 -17.18 -44.49 33.42
N GLU A 700 -15.92 -44.46 32.98
CA GLU A 700 -14.77 -43.87 33.66
C GLU A 700 -14.14 -42.70 32.86
N PRO A 701 -13.54 -41.71 33.54
CA PRO A 701 -12.87 -40.59 32.90
C PRO A 701 -11.70 -41.05 32.01
N ILE A 702 -11.70 -40.59 30.77
CA ILE A 702 -10.74 -40.95 29.72
C ILE A 702 -9.41 -40.22 29.97
N LYS A 703 -8.40 -40.92 30.47
CA LYS A 703 -7.05 -40.37 30.63
C LYS A 703 -6.33 -40.31 29.28
N PHE A 704 -5.84 -39.13 28.92
CA PHE A 704 -5.13 -38.91 27.67
C PHE A 704 -3.78 -38.22 27.86
N VAL A 705 -2.90 -38.41 26.88
CA VAL A 705 -1.60 -37.74 26.77
C VAL A 705 -1.44 -37.10 25.40
N LEU A 706 -0.64 -36.05 25.35
CA LEU A 706 -0.20 -35.40 24.11
C LEU A 706 1.22 -35.85 23.77
N VAL A 707 1.45 -36.23 22.52
CA VAL A 707 2.75 -36.72 22.06
C VAL A 707 3.17 -35.97 20.81
N TRP A 708 4.34 -35.33 20.84
CA TRP A 708 4.85 -34.57 19.69
C TRP A 708 5.33 -35.45 18.55
N ASN A 709 6.10 -36.49 18.86
CA ASN A 709 6.73 -37.35 17.85
C ASN A 709 6.33 -38.81 18.02
N LEU A 710 5.90 -39.42 16.92
CA LEU A 710 5.75 -40.86 16.79
C LEU A 710 6.97 -41.47 16.08
N PRO A 711 7.28 -42.76 16.31
CA PRO A 711 8.38 -43.42 15.61
C PRO A 711 8.18 -43.42 14.10
N LYS A 712 9.16 -42.87 13.36
CA LYS A 712 9.12 -42.76 11.89
C LYS A 712 9.92 -43.89 11.27
N LYS A 713 9.29 -44.69 10.40
CA LYS A 713 9.99 -45.74 9.64
C LYS A 713 11.06 -45.07 8.77
N VAL A 714 12.33 -45.46 8.93
CA VAL A 714 13.41 -45.01 8.05
C VAL A 714 13.27 -45.78 6.74
N ASP A 715 12.72 -45.15 5.71
CA ASP A 715 12.77 -45.70 4.35
C ASP A 715 14.20 -45.58 3.81
N LYS A 716 15.01 -46.59 4.11
CA LYS A 716 16.18 -46.93 3.30
C LYS A 716 15.93 -48.26 2.59
N ALA A 717 15.90 -48.15 1.27
CA ALA A 717 15.84 -49.20 0.25
C ALA A 717 14.49 -49.91 0.03
N VAL A 718 13.98 -49.74 -1.19
CA VAL A 718 12.93 -50.53 -1.82
C VAL A 718 13.32 -52.01 -1.79
N GLY A 719 12.63 -52.79 -0.97
CA GLY A 719 12.67 -54.24 -0.96
C GLY A 719 11.25 -54.76 -0.83
N ILE A 720 10.84 -55.58 -1.80
CA ILE A 720 9.49 -56.13 -1.98
C ILE A 720 8.98 -56.74 -0.66
N VAL A 721 7.84 -56.26 -0.17
CA VAL A 721 7.15 -56.82 1.01
C VAL A 721 6.30 -58.00 0.54
N THR A 722 6.75 -59.23 0.79
CA THR A 722 5.90 -60.43 0.72
C THR A 722 5.14 -60.64 2.03
N LYS A 723 3.96 -61.28 1.95
CA LYS A 723 3.02 -61.60 3.05
C LYS A 723 3.65 -62.33 4.25
N GLU A 724 4.87 -62.82 4.15
CA GLU A 724 5.56 -63.64 5.14
C GLU A 724 6.47 -62.84 6.11
N THR A 725 6.62 -61.52 5.91
CA THR A 725 7.44 -60.64 6.78
C THR A 725 6.67 -59.94 7.91
N LEU A 726 5.50 -60.46 8.28
CA LEU A 726 4.71 -60.02 9.44
C LEU A 726 5.13 -60.72 10.75
N GLN A 727 6.43 -60.96 10.95
CA GLN A 727 6.95 -61.02 12.32
C GLN A 727 7.23 -59.58 12.76
N PRO A 728 6.84 -59.16 13.98
CA PRO A 728 7.12 -57.82 14.45
C PRO A 728 8.65 -57.64 14.45
N ASN A 729 9.17 -56.98 13.43
CA ASN A 729 10.56 -56.55 13.39
C ASN A 729 10.88 -55.92 14.75
N ASN A 730 12.03 -56.27 15.33
CA ASN A 730 12.52 -55.73 16.61
C ASN A 730 12.40 -54.20 16.72
N TYR A 731 12.36 -53.51 15.59
CA TYR A 731 12.09 -52.08 15.46
C TYR A 731 10.85 -51.58 16.23
N TRP A 732 9.73 -52.31 16.25
CA TRP A 732 8.49 -51.85 16.92
C TRP A 732 8.38 -52.32 18.37
N LYS A 733 9.33 -53.13 18.86
CA LYS A 733 9.34 -53.64 20.24
C LYS A 733 9.42 -52.50 21.28
N PRO A 734 10.28 -51.48 21.14
CA PRO A 734 10.30 -50.34 22.06
C PRO A 734 8.97 -49.58 22.10
N PHE A 735 8.29 -49.45 20.94
CA PHE A 735 6.99 -48.79 20.87
C PHE A 735 5.91 -49.59 21.59
N ALA A 736 5.90 -50.91 21.44
CA ALA A 736 4.99 -51.79 22.18
C ALA A 736 5.24 -51.72 23.70
N GLU A 737 6.50 -51.65 24.14
CA GLU A 737 6.87 -51.46 25.55
C GLU A 737 6.40 -50.11 26.10
N SER A 738 6.55 -49.02 25.32
CA SER A 738 6.01 -47.70 25.67
C SER A 738 4.49 -47.70 25.81
N LEU A 739 3.75 -48.38 24.91
CA LEU A 739 2.30 -48.52 25.03
C LEU A 739 1.88 -49.30 26.29
N CYS A 740 2.62 -50.35 26.66
CA CYS A 740 2.40 -51.07 27.92
C CYS A 740 2.63 -50.17 29.14
N SER A 741 3.65 -49.32 29.12
CA SER A 741 3.92 -48.33 30.17
C SER A 741 2.81 -47.28 30.28
N LEU A 742 2.33 -46.73 29.15
CA LEU A 742 1.19 -45.80 29.16
C LEU A 742 -0.06 -46.46 29.77
N LYS A 743 -0.31 -47.72 29.41
CA LYS A 743 -1.42 -48.50 29.94
C LYS A 743 -1.31 -48.78 31.44
N SER A 744 -0.11 -49.02 31.97
CA SER A 744 0.07 -49.21 33.43
C SER A 744 -0.21 -47.94 34.23
N HIS A 745 -0.11 -46.76 33.59
CA HIS A 745 -0.53 -45.48 34.16
C HIS A 745 -2.02 -45.17 33.94
N GLY A 746 -2.77 -46.11 33.35
CA GLY A 746 -4.20 -45.99 33.09
C GLY A 746 -4.54 -45.07 31.91
N ILE A 747 -3.59 -44.75 31.03
CA ILE A 747 -3.80 -43.91 29.86
C ILE A 747 -4.51 -44.72 28.78
N SER A 748 -5.62 -44.19 28.28
CA SER A 748 -6.46 -44.85 27.28
C SER A 748 -6.48 -44.12 25.93
N THR A 749 -5.96 -42.89 25.86
CA THR A 749 -5.96 -42.09 24.62
C THR A 749 -4.62 -41.37 24.39
N ILE A 750 -4.17 -41.35 23.14
CA ILE A 750 -3.02 -40.58 22.66
C ILE A 750 -3.51 -39.59 21.61
N ILE A 751 -3.13 -38.31 21.74
CA ILE A 751 -3.38 -37.28 20.73
C ILE A 751 -2.03 -36.75 20.23
N THR A 752 -1.85 -36.65 18.92
CA THR A 752 -0.54 -36.36 18.32
C THR A 752 -0.66 -35.66 16.96
N PRO A 753 0.27 -34.74 16.61
CA PRO A 753 0.25 -34.08 15.31
C PRO A 753 0.86 -34.95 14.21
N ASP A 754 1.70 -35.92 14.57
CA ASP A 754 2.25 -36.88 13.61
C ASP A 754 1.13 -37.79 13.08
N THR A 755 1.19 -38.14 11.80
CA THR A 755 0.25 -39.09 11.19
C THR A 755 0.63 -40.53 11.56
N ALA A 756 -0.26 -41.27 12.21
CA ALA A 756 -0.01 -42.66 12.58
C ALA A 756 -0.13 -43.58 11.36
N CYS A 757 0.88 -44.43 11.14
CA CYS A 757 0.82 -45.50 10.14
C CYS A 757 -0.04 -46.69 10.61
N GLU A 758 -0.42 -47.59 9.69
CA GLU A 758 -1.30 -48.74 10.01
C GLU A 758 -0.72 -49.67 11.09
N ILE A 759 0.61 -49.82 11.16
CA ILE A 759 1.26 -50.63 12.21
C ILE A 759 1.07 -49.98 13.59
N ILE A 760 1.26 -48.66 13.69
CA ILE A 760 1.05 -47.91 14.93
C ILE A 760 -0.41 -48.03 15.38
N LYS A 761 -1.36 -47.81 14.46
CA LYS A 761 -2.80 -47.97 14.76
C LYS A 761 -3.12 -49.38 15.27
N ALA A 762 -2.58 -50.43 14.64
CA ALA A 762 -2.79 -51.81 15.05
C ALA A 762 -2.20 -52.12 16.44
N LEU A 763 -1.02 -51.59 16.77
CA LEU A 763 -0.39 -51.75 18.08
C LEU A 763 -1.14 -51.00 19.19
N CYS A 764 -1.61 -49.78 18.92
CA CYS A 764 -2.48 -49.03 19.83
C CYS A 764 -3.79 -49.80 20.10
N LEU A 765 -4.44 -50.30 19.04
CA LEU A 765 -5.68 -51.09 19.14
C LEU A 765 -5.49 -52.36 19.99
N ARG A 766 -4.39 -53.10 19.77
CA ARG A 766 -4.06 -54.30 20.56
C ARG A 766 -3.89 -53.99 22.05
N ASN A 767 -3.39 -52.80 22.37
CA ASN A 767 -3.22 -52.34 23.74
C ASN A 767 -4.48 -51.69 24.34
N LYS A 768 -5.57 -51.55 23.56
CA LYS A 768 -6.79 -50.80 23.91
C LYS A 768 -6.55 -49.31 24.17
N ILE A 769 -5.62 -48.72 23.42
CA ILE A 769 -5.34 -47.28 23.44
C ILE A 769 -5.90 -46.67 22.15
N LEU A 770 -6.76 -45.66 22.29
CA LEU A 770 -7.22 -44.85 21.16
C LEU A 770 -6.11 -43.91 20.72
N ILE A 771 -5.83 -43.84 19.42
CA ILE A 771 -4.89 -42.85 18.86
C ILE A 771 -5.64 -41.88 17.94
N ILE A 772 -5.50 -40.60 18.23
CA ILE A 772 -6.00 -39.47 17.43
C ILE A 772 -4.77 -38.79 16.84
N SER A 773 -4.49 -39.04 15.56
CA SER A 773 -3.23 -38.66 14.90
C SER A 773 -3.47 -37.72 13.73
N GLY A 774 -2.47 -36.92 13.36
CA GLY A 774 -2.58 -35.96 12.26
C GLY A 774 -3.40 -34.72 12.62
N ILE A 775 -3.41 -34.36 13.90
CA ILE A 775 -4.05 -33.13 14.38
C ILE A 775 -3.16 -31.92 14.07
N GLU A 776 -3.77 -30.78 13.74
CA GLU A 776 -3.01 -29.56 13.50
C GLU A 776 -2.22 -29.16 14.76
N LYS A 777 -0.98 -28.69 14.59
CA LYS A 777 -0.12 -28.33 15.72
C LYS A 777 -0.76 -27.25 16.60
N GLU A 778 -1.45 -26.29 15.97
CA GLU A 778 -2.18 -25.22 16.67
C GLU A 778 -3.24 -25.80 17.62
N ASP A 779 -4.03 -26.80 17.18
CA ASP A 779 -5.02 -27.46 18.03
C ASP A 779 -4.39 -28.14 19.25
N ILE A 780 -3.21 -28.76 19.08
CA ILE A 780 -2.47 -29.38 20.19
C ILE A 780 -1.93 -28.31 21.15
N GLU A 781 -1.35 -27.24 20.64
CA GLU A 781 -0.90 -26.10 21.45
C GLU A 781 -2.06 -25.50 22.24
N ASN A 782 -3.25 -25.39 21.65
CA ASN A 782 -4.45 -24.95 22.34
C ASN A 782 -4.82 -25.93 23.46
N ILE A 783 -4.89 -27.24 23.21
CA ILE A 783 -5.17 -28.22 24.26
C ILE A 783 -4.14 -28.09 25.39
N ILE A 784 -2.84 -27.97 25.08
CA ILE A 784 -1.75 -27.77 26.07
C ILE A 784 -2.05 -26.56 26.95
N VAL A 785 -2.31 -25.41 26.31
CA VAL A 785 -2.56 -24.13 27.00
C VAL A 785 -3.76 -24.25 27.92
N PHE A 786 -4.86 -24.86 27.47
CA PHE A 786 -6.09 -24.94 28.26
C PHE A 786 -6.12 -26.08 29.26
N SER A 787 -5.39 -27.17 29.03
CA SER A 787 -5.32 -28.28 29.96
C SER A 787 -4.22 -28.14 31.01
N GLY A 788 -3.28 -27.20 30.80
CA GLY A 788 -2.09 -27.03 31.65
C GLY A 788 -1.15 -28.25 31.62
N MET A 789 -1.25 -29.08 30.58
CA MET A 789 -0.47 -30.32 30.48
C MET A 789 0.88 -30.07 29.83
N SER A 790 1.88 -30.84 30.25
CA SER A 790 3.16 -30.94 29.55
C SER A 790 3.10 -32.08 28.53
N PRO A 791 3.20 -31.81 27.21
CA PRO A 791 3.23 -32.87 26.20
C PRO A 791 4.52 -33.69 26.30
N LEU A 792 4.45 -34.97 25.91
CA LEU A 792 5.63 -35.82 25.75
C LEU A 792 6.34 -35.45 24.45
N THR A 793 7.66 -35.27 24.51
CA THR A 793 8.49 -35.01 23.32
C THR A 793 8.54 -36.21 22.40
N ASP A 794 8.70 -37.40 22.98
CA ASP A 794 8.68 -38.67 22.27
C ASP A 794 7.83 -39.67 23.07
N ILE A 795 7.13 -40.58 22.39
CA ILE A 795 6.35 -41.63 23.07
C ILE A 795 7.24 -42.57 23.92
N HIS A 796 8.54 -42.62 23.63
CA HIS A 796 9.51 -43.41 24.38
C HIS A 796 9.95 -42.76 25.70
N ASP A 797 9.50 -41.55 26.01
CA ASP A 797 9.82 -40.89 27.29
C ASP A 797 9.35 -41.74 28.48
N SER A 798 10.32 -42.23 29.26
CA SER A 798 10.07 -43.12 30.40
C SER A 798 9.57 -42.41 31.65
N SER A 799 9.64 -41.07 31.69
CA SER A 799 9.27 -40.24 32.83
C SER A 799 7.88 -39.63 32.66
N ILE A 800 6.84 -40.47 32.70
CA ILE A 800 5.45 -40.00 32.72
C ILE A 800 5.14 -39.45 34.11
N SER A 801 4.92 -38.14 34.22
CA SER A 801 4.53 -37.47 35.45
C SER A 801 3.02 -37.14 35.45
N PRO A 802 2.41 -36.84 36.61
CA PRO A 802 1.02 -36.37 36.66
C PRO A 802 0.75 -35.12 35.80
N GLN A 803 1.78 -34.31 35.50
CA GLN A 803 1.65 -33.12 34.64
C GLN A 803 1.48 -33.47 33.16
N ASN A 804 1.78 -34.71 32.75
CA ASN A 804 1.64 -35.16 31.37
C ASN A 804 0.26 -35.74 31.06
N ILE A 805 -0.59 -35.94 32.09
CA ILE A 805 -1.86 -36.66 31.98
C ILE A 805 -3.02 -35.71 32.30
N SER A 806 -4.03 -35.71 31.43
CA SER A 806 -5.32 -35.05 31.68
C SER A 806 -6.46 -36.01 31.40
N CYS A 807 -7.67 -35.61 31.78
CA CYS A 807 -8.84 -36.47 31.77
C CYS A 807 -9.99 -35.81 30.99
N LEU A 808 -10.62 -36.59 30.11
CA LEU A 808 -11.81 -36.23 29.35
C LEU A 808 -13.02 -37.01 29.84
N LYS A 809 -14.19 -36.37 29.80
CA LYS A 809 -15.46 -36.98 30.16
C LYS A 809 -15.96 -37.89 29.06
N SER A 810 -15.83 -37.46 27.80
CA SER A 810 -16.19 -38.29 26.65
C SER A 810 -15.48 -37.83 25.38
N ILE A 811 -15.38 -38.73 24.39
CA ILE A 811 -14.90 -38.44 23.05
C ILE A 811 -15.98 -38.84 22.05
N LYS A 812 -16.56 -37.86 21.36
CA LYS A 812 -17.71 -38.06 20.47
C LYS A 812 -17.40 -37.53 19.07
N SER A 813 -17.78 -38.29 18.04
CA SER A 813 -17.76 -37.77 16.67
C SER A 813 -19.02 -36.93 16.43
N ILE A 814 -18.84 -35.72 15.90
CA ILE A 814 -19.93 -34.82 15.50
C ILE A 814 -19.69 -34.46 14.02
N GLU A 815 -20.42 -35.13 13.12
CA GLU A 815 -20.22 -35.01 11.67
C GLU A 815 -18.76 -35.26 11.25
N ASN A 816 -18.05 -34.21 10.82
CA ASN A 816 -16.65 -34.25 10.41
C ASN A 816 -15.67 -33.89 11.54
N TYR A 817 -16.18 -33.61 12.74
CA TYR A 817 -15.40 -33.15 13.88
C TYR A 817 -15.35 -34.21 14.99
N THR A 818 -14.34 -34.08 15.86
CA THR A 818 -14.21 -34.85 17.09
C THR A 818 -14.32 -33.92 18.29
N HIS A 819 -15.32 -34.13 19.12
CA HIS A 819 -15.56 -33.40 20.35
C HIS A 819 -14.89 -34.11 21.53
N LEU A 820 -13.99 -33.39 22.20
CA LEU A 820 -13.30 -33.78 23.42
C LEU A 820 -13.97 -33.07 24.61
N GLU A 821 -14.89 -33.74 25.29
CA GLU A 821 -15.63 -33.18 26.43
C GLU A 821 -14.74 -33.22 27.70
N THR A 822 -14.55 -32.10 28.40
CA THR A 822 -13.71 -32.02 29.61
C THR A 822 -14.51 -32.35 30.89
N ILE A 823 -13.84 -32.83 31.95
CA ILE A 823 -14.49 -33.29 33.20
C ILE A 823 -14.68 -32.15 34.21
N SER A 824 -13.73 -31.23 34.30
CA SER A 824 -13.73 -30.18 35.33
C SER A 824 -12.98 -28.93 34.89
N ASN A 825 -13.24 -27.86 35.63
CA ASN A 825 -12.67 -26.53 35.52
C ASN A 825 -11.13 -26.56 35.51
N ILE A 826 -10.50 -25.87 34.56
CA ILE A 826 -9.04 -25.75 34.48
C ILE A 826 -8.67 -24.28 34.69
N GLY A 827 -8.28 -23.92 35.92
CA GLY A 827 -7.94 -22.53 36.28
C GLY A 827 -9.14 -21.57 36.23
N SER A 828 -8.93 -20.33 35.78
CA SER A 828 -9.93 -19.24 35.72
C SER A 828 -10.71 -19.17 34.39
N PHE A 829 -10.53 -20.13 33.48
CA PHE A 829 -11.12 -20.15 32.15
C PHE A 829 -11.71 -21.53 31.82
N HIS A 830 -12.81 -21.57 31.05
CA HIS A 830 -13.39 -22.84 30.59
C HIS A 830 -13.38 -22.91 29.07
N PRO A 831 -12.70 -23.91 28.48
CA PRO A 831 -12.75 -24.10 27.04
C PRO A 831 -14.16 -24.55 26.66
N HIS A 832 -14.92 -23.64 26.09
CA HIS A 832 -16.14 -23.97 25.38
C HIS A 832 -15.91 -23.75 23.89
N HIS A 833 -16.66 -24.47 23.07
CA HIS A 833 -16.55 -24.41 21.62
C HIS A 833 -17.91 -24.14 21.01
N ILE A 834 -17.96 -23.21 20.07
CA ILE A 834 -19.17 -22.89 19.30
C ILE A 834 -19.18 -23.76 18.04
N LEU A 835 -20.22 -24.56 17.88
CA LEU A 835 -20.60 -25.11 16.58
C LEU A 835 -21.59 -24.14 15.94
N LEU A 836 -21.11 -23.35 14.99
CA LEU A 836 -21.88 -22.27 14.37
C LEU A 836 -22.55 -22.75 13.07
N GLY A 837 -23.88 -22.79 13.08
CA GLY A 837 -24.72 -23.27 11.99
C GLY A 837 -24.89 -22.27 10.85
N ALA A 838 -24.46 -22.63 9.65
CA ALA A 838 -24.96 -22.03 8.40
C ALA A 838 -24.76 -22.94 7.18
N GLN A 839 -25.73 -22.92 6.27
CA GLN A 839 -25.74 -23.74 5.05
C GLN A 839 -24.88 -23.16 3.92
N ILE A 840 -24.76 -21.83 3.87
CA ILE A 840 -24.02 -21.10 2.83
C ILE A 840 -22.73 -20.54 3.45
N ASP A 841 -21.58 -20.74 2.79
CA ASP A 841 -20.28 -20.30 3.30
C ASP A 841 -20.19 -18.79 3.53
N SER A 842 -20.70 -17.98 2.60
CA SER A 842 -20.68 -16.51 2.76
C SER A 842 -21.52 -16.05 3.95
N VAL A 843 -22.67 -16.68 4.20
CA VAL A 843 -23.52 -16.43 5.37
C VAL A 843 -22.81 -16.88 6.66
N TRP A 844 -22.17 -18.05 6.63
CA TRP A 844 -21.40 -18.54 7.77
C TRP A 844 -20.29 -17.56 8.17
N LYS A 845 -19.52 -17.06 7.19
CA LYS A 845 -18.47 -16.07 7.40
C LYS A 845 -19.04 -14.80 8.06
N GLU A 846 -20.22 -14.34 7.66
CA GLU A 846 -20.87 -13.18 8.27
C GLU A 846 -21.26 -13.44 9.72
N TYR A 847 -21.91 -14.57 10.01
CA TYR A 847 -22.24 -14.96 11.39
C TYR A 847 -21.00 -15.09 12.26
N TYR A 848 -19.95 -15.75 11.74
CA TYR A 848 -18.68 -15.94 12.43
C TYR A 848 -18.03 -14.61 12.83
N ASN A 849 -17.95 -13.67 11.88
CA ASN A 849 -17.39 -12.35 12.12
C ASN A 849 -18.19 -11.58 13.17
N GLU A 850 -19.52 -11.73 13.17
CA GLU A 850 -20.39 -11.05 14.12
C GLU A 850 -20.39 -11.65 15.51
N CYS A 851 -20.33 -12.97 15.62
CA CYS A 851 -20.05 -13.64 16.89
C CYS A 851 -18.72 -13.18 17.49
N ARG A 852 -17.68 -13.02 16.67
CA ARG A 852 -16.40 -12.46 17.13
C ARG A 852 -16.54 -11.00 17.61
N ASN A 853 -17.30 -10.18 16.88
CA ASN A 853 -17.53 -8.78 17.26
C ASN A 853 -18.38 -8.66 18.53
N CYS A 854 -19.26 -9.61 18.85
CA CYS A 854 -19.98 -9.66 20.13
C CYS A 854 -19.02 -9.61 21.33
N LEU A 855 -17.89 -10.34 21.28
CA LEU A 855 -16.88 -10.34 22.34
C LEU A 855 -16.27 -8.94 22.54
N LYS A 856 -16.01 -8.20 21.45
CA LYS A 856 -15.51 -6.82 21.50
C LYS A 856 -16.52 -5.88 22.16
N VAL A 857 -17.78 -5.99 21.77
CA VAL A 857 -18.85 -5.11 22.28
C VAL A 857 -19.03 -5.29 23.78
N VAL A 858 -19.05 -6.54 24.27
CA VAL A 858 -19.12 -6.83 25.72
C VAL A 858 -17.86 -6.35 26.45
N LYS A 859 -16.68 -6.54 25.86
CA LYS A 859 -15.42 -6.04 26.42
C LYS A 859 -15.42 -4.51 26.60
N LEU A 860 -15.92 -3.76 25.61
CA LEU A 860 -16.00 -2.30 25.65
C LEU A 860 -17.03 -1.81 26.68
N TRP A 861 -18.06 -2.60 26.95
CA TRP A 861 -19.00 -2.35 28.03
C TRP A 861 -18.39 -2.56 29.42
N MET A 862 -17.50 -3.55 29.57
CA MET A 862 -16.88 -3.91 30.85
C MET A 862 -15.70 -3.02 31.30
N ASN A 863 -15.02 -2.28 30.41
CA ASN A 863 -13.84 -1.51 30.80
C ASN A 863 -13.67 -0.20 30.01
N PRO A 864 -14.37 0.88 30.40
CA PRO A 864 -14.30 2.14 29.67
C PRO A 864 -13.00 2.93 29.89
N GLU A 865 -12.28 2.71 31.00
CA GLU A 865 -11.23 3.64 31.47
C GLU A 865 -9.82 3.31 30.98
N ASN A 866 -9.56 2.09 30.50
CA ASN A 866 -8.19 1.60 30.21
C ASN A 866 -7.93 1.15 28.75
N TYR A 867 -8.78 1.54 27.80
CA TYR A 867 -8.62 1.17 26.38
C TYR A 867 -7.32 1.72 25.74
N HIS A 868 -6.68 2.74 26.32
CA HIS A 868 -5.49 3.41 25.76
C HIS A 868 -4.14 2.71 26.05
N VAL A 869 -4.11 1.53 26.65
CA VAL A 869 -2.85 0.79 26.92
C VAL A 869 -2.59 -0.26 25.83
N THR A 870 -1.50 -0.07 25.09
CA THR A 870 -1.01 -0.93 24.00
C THR A 870 -0.98 -2.42 24.32
N SER A 871 -1.55 -3.22 23.42
CA SER A 871 -1.89 -4.65 23.55
C SER A 871 -0.73 -5.65 23.47
N SER A 872 0.50 -5.25 23.11
CA SER A 872 1.58 -6.22 22.90
C SER A 872 2.26 -6.70 24.20
N LYS A 873 2.39 -5.83 25.21
CA LYS A 873 3.07 -6.20 26.47
C LYS A 873 2.20 -6.99 27.46
N ARG A 874 0.87 -6.89 27.37
CA ARG A 874 -0.05 -7.59 28.29
C ARG A 874 -0.23 -9.07 27.96
N ARG A 875 -0.11 -9.48 26.69
CA ARG A 875 -0.29 -10.87 26.26
C ARG A 875 0.67 -11.82 26.97
N ASP A 876 1.97 -11.51 26.97
CA ASP A 876 2.98 -12.34 27.63
C ASP A 876 2.88 -12.32 29.17
N GLN A 877 2.36 -11.22 29.72
CA GLN A 877 2.23 -11.04 31.17
C GLN A 877 0.98 -11.75 31.72
N PHE A 878 -0.13 -11.72 30.99
CA PHE A 878 -1.37 -12.43 31.34
C PHE A 878 -1.26 -13.93 31.08
N HIS A 879 -0.61 -14.37 29.99
CA HIS A 879 -0.26 -15.78 29.81
C HIS A 879 0.58 -16.29 30.99
N LYS A 880 1.56 -15.52 31.49
CA LYS A 880 2.34 -15.94 32.67
C LYS A 880 1.51 -15.97 33.96
N GLN A 881 0.54 -15.07 34.14
CA GLN A 881 -0.31 -14.99 35.34
C GLN A 881 -1.43 -16.03 35.39
N LEU A 882 -2.02 -16.41 34.24
CA LEU A 882 -3.03 -17.48 34.15
C LEU A 882 -2.49 -18.85 34.61
N PHE A 883 -1.19 -19.09 34.42
CA PHE A 883 -0.61 -20.43 34.53
C PHE A 883 0.47 -20.57 35.61
N SER A 884 0.77 -19.52 36.40
CA SER A 884 1.84 -19.58 37.41
C SER A 884 1.47 -20.27 38.73
N GLY A 885 0.20 -20.67 38.97
CA GLY A 885 -0.23 -21.38 40.19
C GLY A 885 -0.03 -20.63 41.52
N ASP A 886 0.62 -19.47 41.48
CA ASP A 886 1.05 -18.71 42.65
C ASP A 886 -0.02 -17.64 42.98
N SER A 887 -1.06 -18.06 43.69
CA SER A 887 -2.17 -17.21 44.14
C SER A 887 -1.77 -16.21 45.24
N SER A 888 -0.47 -16.08 45.55
CA SER A 888 0.04 -15.41 46.75
C SER A 888 0.68 -14.03 46.51
N LYS A 889 0.76 -13.52 45.28
CA LYS A 889 1.57 -12.30 44.97
C LYS A 889 0.90 -11.18 44.15
N SER A 890 -0.42 -11.08 44.05
CA SER A 890 -1.08 -9.98 43.29
C SER A 890 -2.10 -9.14 44.07
N GLU A 891 -1.98 -9.02 45.40
CA GLU A 891 -2.95 -8.26 46.21
C GLU A 891 -3.00 -6.74 45.93
N ASN A 892 -2.01 -6.14 45.26
CA ASN A 892 -1.94 -4.67 45.12
C ASN A 892 -2.32 -4.08 43.76
N ASN A 893 -2.87 -4.85 42.80
CA ASN A 893 -3.31 -4.31 41.50
C ASN A 893 -4.57 -5.00 40.93
N LYS A 894 -5.50 -5.45 41.79
CA LYS A 894 -6.83 -5.92 41.33
C LYS A 894 -7.67 -4.73 40.87
N LEU A 895 -7.56 -4.39 39.58
CA LEU A 895 -8.52 -3.56 38.87
C LEU A 895 -9.87 -4.29 38.91
N LYS A 896 -10.75 -3.90 39.83
CA LYS A 896 -12.15 -4.35 39.81
C LYS A 896 -12.74 -3.98 38.44
N SER A 897 -13.10 -4.96 37.63
CA SER A 897 -13.90 -4.77 36.44
C SER A 897 -15.26 -4.22 36.88
N TYR A 898 -15.64 -3.04 36.38
CA TYR A 898 -16.96 -2.46 36.64
C TYR A 898 -17.72 -2.41 35.32
N ALA A 899 -18.90 -3.03 35.26
CA ALA A 899 -19.81 -2.86 34.14
C ALA A 899 -20.31 -1.40 34.14
N CYS A 900 -19.89 -0.61 33.15
CA CYS A 900 -20.14 0.83 33.14
C CYS A 900 -21.03 1.23 31.95
N GLY A 901 -22.16 1.88 32.27
CA GLY A 901 -22.82 2.84 31.39
C GLY A 901 -23.45 2.24 30.14
N ILE A 902 -24.72 1.87 30.27
CA ILE A 902 -25.60 1.55 29.15
C ILE A 902 -26.28 2.84 28.68
N ALA A 903 -26.11 3.20 27.41
CA ALA A 903 -26.98 4.19 26.78
C ALA A 903 -28.29 3.51 26.36
N LEU A 904 -29.42 4.19 26.59
CA LEU A 904 -30.65 3.80 25.92
C LEU A 904 -30.41 3.90 24.39
N PRO A 905 -30.86 2.90 23.62
CA PRO A 905 -30.61 2.73 22.20
C PRO A 905 -31.51 3.68 21.40
N LEU A 906 -31.30 3.73 20.08
CA LEU A 906 -32.17 4.45 19.16
C LEU A 906 -32.18 5.97 19.43
N GLY A 907 -31.08 6.69 19.24
CA GLY A 907 -31.11 8.16 19.23
C GLY A 907 -31.16 8.87 20.59
N SER A 908 -31.42 8.16 21.70
CA SER A 908 -31.45 8.78 23.04
C SER A 908 -30.08 9.26 23.52
N PHE A 909 -28.99 8.64 23.07
CA PHE A 909 -27.65 9.13 23.32
C PHE A 909 -27.45 10.52 22.69
N GLU A 910 -27.79 10.69 21.41
CA GLU A 910 -27.62 11.95 20.68
C GLU A 910 -28.40 13.10 21.34
N ILE A 911 -29.56 12.77 21.93
CA ILE A 911 -30.40 13.73 22.64
C ILE A 911 -29.83 14.06 24.02
N SER A 912 -29.34 13.06 24.76
CA SER A 912 -28.66 13.27 26.04
C SER A 912 -27.38 14.09 25.85
N LEU A 913 -26.61 13.82 24.80
CA LEU A 913 -25.44 14.59 24.41
C LEU A 913 -25.79 16.05 24.13
N LYS A 914 -26.87 16.31 23.37
CA LYS A 914 -27.39 17.66 23.12
C LYS A 914 -27.71 18.38 24.44
N LYS A 915 -28.49 17.74 25.34
CA LYS A 915 -28.83 18.32 26.65
C LYS A 915 -27.59 18.61 27.50
N SER A 916 -26.62 17.69 27.50
CA SER A 916 -25.37 17.86 28.23
C SER A 916 -24.54 19.02 27.68
N LEU A 917 -24.48 19.20 26.37
CA LEU A 917 -23.82 20.35 25.73
C LEU A 917 -24.52 21.68 26.07
N GLU A 918 -25.85 21.71 26.08
CA GLU A 918 -26.66 22.89 26.50
C GLU A 918 -26.44 23.23 27.97
N SER A 919 -26.33 22.23 28.84
CA SER A 919 -26.09 22.38 30.28
C SER A 919 -24.62 22.69 30.67
N TYR A 920 -23.75 22.95 29.69
CA TYR A 920 -22.32 23.25 29.89
C TYR A 920 -21.96 24.73 29.60
N PRO A 921 -22.70 25.73 30.13
CA PRO A 921 -22.72 27.11 29.64
C PRO A 921 -21.40 27.87 29.79
N GLU A 922 -20.63 27.66 30.85
CA GLU A 922 -19.37 28.39 31.13
C GLU A 922 -18.31 28.22 30.03
N LYS A 923 -18.44 27.19 29.19
CA LYS A 923 -17.48 26.84 28.14
C LYS A 923 -18.08 26.77 26.74
N ILE A 924 -19.37 27.05 26.57
CA ILE A 924 -19.99 27.21 25.23
C ILE A 924 -19.30 28.35 24.46
N SER A 925 -18.81 29.37 25.17
CA SER A 925 -17.99 30.45 24.62
C SER A 925 -16.69 29.97 23.95
N LEU A 926 -16.19 28.78 24.28
CA LEU A 926 -14.97 28.22 23.69
C LEU A 926 -15.19 27.58 22.32
N PHE A 927 -16.42 27.14 22.03
CA PHE A 927 -16.78 26.48 20.75
C PHE A 927 -18.22 26.82 20.28
N PRO A 928 -18.59 28.11 20.14
CA PRO A 928 -19.96 28.52 19.87
C PRO A 928 -20.49 28.03 18.51
N ASN A 929 -19.65 27.98 17.47
CA ASN A 929 -20.07 27.58 16.12
C ASN A 929 -20.26 26.07 16.03
N LEU A 930 -19.35 25.30 16.62
CA LEU A 930 -19.44 23.85 16.69
C LEU A 930 -20.60 23.40 17.58
N ASN A 931 -20.87 24.12 18.68
CA ASN A 931 -22.05 23.88 19.51
C ASN A 931 -23.35 24.07 18.71
N TYR A 932 -23.44 25.14 17.91
CA TYR A 932 -24.56 25.34 16.99
C TYR A 932 -24.71 24.20 15.98
N ILE A 933 -23.60 23.77 15.35
CA ILE A 933 -23.56 22.64 14.42
C ILE A 933 -24.09 21.36 15.06
N LEU A 934 -23.59 20.99 16.25
CA LEU A 934 -24.00 19.77 16.96
C LEU A 934 -25.47 19.85 17.39
N ASN A 935 -25.92 20.99 17.89
CA ASN A 935 -27.33 21.18 18.27
C ASN A 935 -28.29 21.08 17.08
N SER A 936 -27.84 21.42 15.86
CA SER A 936 -28.61 21.22 14.63
C SER A 936 -28.56 19.77 14.12
N ALA A 937 -27.40 19.12 14.23
CA ALA A 937 -27.15 17.79 13.68
C ALA A 937 -27.74 16.65 14.51
N LEU A 938 -27.54 16.66 15.84
CA LEU A 938 -27.90 15.55 16.73
C LEU A 938 -29.39 15.15 16.66
N PRO A 939 -30.36 16.09 16.64
CA PRO A 939 -31.77 15.74 16.45
C PRO A 939 -32.07 15.02 15.13
N LYS A 940 -31.42 15.44 14.03
CA LYS A 940 -31.62 14.83 12.70
C LYS A 940 -31.07 13.42 12.64
N VAL A 941 -29.94 13.17 13.31
CA VAL A 941 -29.37 11.83 13.45
C VAL A 941 -30.33 10.94 14.23
N ALA A 942 -30.87 11.40 15.36
CA ALA A 942 -31.87 10.64 16.12
C ALA A 942 -33.12 10.31 15.28
N CYS A 943 -33.65 11.28 14.54
CA CYS A 943 -34.78 11.07 13.63
C CYS A 943 -34.47 10.03 12.54
N SER A 944 -33.27 10.07 11.97
CA SER A 944 -32.82 9.13 10.93
C SER A 944 -32.66 7.71 11.48
N ILE A 945 -32.15 7.57 12.71
CA ILE A 945 -32.06 6.28 13.40
C ILE A 945 -33.46 5.70 13.63
N TRP A 946 -34.45 6.54 13.94
CA TRP A 946 -35.85 6.14 14.13
C TRP A 946 -36.65 5.96 12.84
N GLY A 947 -36.12 6.38 11.69
CA GLY A 947 -36.86 6.36 10.42
C GLY A 947 -38.08 7.29 10.40
N ILE A 948 -38.08 8.38 11.18
CA ILE A 948 -39.17 9.35 11.25
C ILE A 948 -38.73 10.73 10.75
N PRO A 949 -39.61 11.49 10.09
CA PRO A 949 -39.23 12.82 9.61
C PRO A 949 -39.16 13.82 10.77
N ILE A 950 -38.23 14.77 10.69
CA ILE A 950 -38.04 15.78 11.74
C ILE A 950 -39.28 16.69 11.91
N SER A 951 -40.10 16.83 10.86
CA SER A 951 -41.37 17.55 10.89
C SER A 951 -42.42 16.89 11.78
N SER A 952 -42.26 15.62 12.15
CA SER A 952 -43.14 14.96 13.13
C SER A 952 -42.95 15.51 14.55
N PHE A 953 -41.92 16.32 14.79
CA PHE A 953 -41.66 17.01 16.04
C PHE A 953 -42.07 18.49 15.91
N ASN A 954 -43.38 18.75 16.00
CA ASN A 954 -43.94 20.10 16.01
C ASN A 954 -43.53 20.86 17.29
N ALA A 955 -43.61 22.19 17.27
CA ALA A 955 -43.23 23.08 18.38
C ALA A 955 -43.85 22.72 19.76
N GLU A 956 -44.99 22.01 19.77
CA GLU A 956 -45.68 21.55 20.99
C GLU A 956 -45.12 20.23 21.57
N ARG A 957 -44.46 19.39 20.77
CA ARG A 957 -43.94 18.07 21.20
C ARG A 957 -42.42 18.04 21.07
N SER A 958 -41.73 18.33 22.17
CA SER A 958 -40.27 18.29 22.19
C SER A 958 -39.77 16.85 21.98
N LEU A 959 -38.62 16.70 21.33
CA LEU A 959 -37.89 15.44 21.19
C LEU A 959 -37.65 14.75 22.56
N GLY A 960 -37.53 15.54 23.63
CA GLY A 960 -37.44 15.06 25.01
C GLY A 960 -38.75 14.46 25.54
N ASN A 961 -39.91 15.04 25.22
CA ASN A 961 -41.21 14.53 25.65
C ASN A 961 -41.54 13.20 24.97
N PHE A 962 -41.18 13.07 23.69
CA PHE A 962 -41.31 11.80 22.95
C PHE A 962 -40.48 10.68 23.55
N LEU A 963 -39.24 10.98 23.97
CA LEU A 963 -38.39 10.01 24.67
C LEU A 963 -39.00 9.55 25.99
N GLU A 964 -39.56 10.46 26.80
CA GLU A 964 -40.19 10.08 28.07
C GLU A 964 -41.43 9.22 27.89
N GLU A 965 -42.19 9.46 26.83
CA GLU A 965 -43.34 8.64 26.45
C GLU A 965 -42.93 7.26 25.90
N LYS A 966 -41.79 7.14 25.21
CA LYS A 966 -41.27 5.88 24.66
C LYS A 966 -40.41 5.07 25.63
N LYS A 967 -39.84 5.68 26.66
CA LYS A 967 -39.04 5.03 27.73
C LYS A 967 -39.67 3.73 28.27
N PRO A 968 -40.98 3.66 28.59
CA PRO A 968 -41.59 2.43 29.13
C PRO A 968 -41.76 1.31 28.10
N SER A 969 -41.83 1.65 26.80
CA SER A 969 -42.01 0.69 25.70
C SER A 969 -40.71 0.10 25.15
N LEU A 970 -39.56 0.69 25.52
CA LEU A 970 -38.23 0.19 25.21
C LEU A 970 -37.87 -0.92 26.19
N ASN A 971 -38.41 -2.12 25.99
CA ASN A 971 -37.97 -3.33 26.69
C ASN A 971 -36.53 -3.69 26.26
N ARG A 972 -35.57 -3.02 26.91
CA ARG A 972 -34.10 -3.18 26.97
C ARG A 972 -33.36 -3.60 25.69
N PRO A 973 -33.31 -2.77 24.64
CA PRO A 973 -32.11 -2.68 23.85
C PRO A 973 -31.08 -1.79 24.59
N ILE A 974 -29.79 -2.06 24.44
CA ILE A 974 -28.70 -1.59 25.31
C ILE A 974 -27.46 -1.33 24.43
N GLU A 975 -26.87 -0.13 24.46
CA GLU A 975 -25.63 0.17 23.74
C GLU A 975 -24.49 0.61 24.69
N PRO A 976 -23.24 0.12 24.52
CA PRO A 976 -22.11 0.55 25.34
C PRO A 976 -21.75 2.02 25.10
N LEU A 977 -21.68 2.82 26.17
CA LEU A 977 -21.40 4.26 26.06
C LEU A 977 -20.04 4.58 25.43
N LEU A 978 -19.01 3.76 25.70
CA LEU A 978 -17.68 3.97 25.12
C LEU A 978 -17.71 3.91 23.58
N ILE A 979 -18.58 3.08 22.99
CA ILE A 979 -18.72 3.02 21.52
C ILE A 979 -19.24 4.35 20.99
N LYS A 980 -20.20 4.99 21.67
CA LYS A 980 -20.71 6.32 21.30
C LYS A 980 -19.66 7.41 21.45
N GLU A 981 -18.84 7.33 22.49
CA GLU A 981 -17.70 8.24 22.70
C GLU A 981 -16.69 8.14 21.56
N LEU A 982 -16.26 6.92 21.23
CA LEU A 982 -15.34 6.65 20.14
C LEU A 982 -15.91 7.07 18.79
N GLN A 983 -17.21 6.83 18.54
CA GLN A 983 -17.92 7.29 17.34
C GLN A 983 -17.82 8.81 17.18
N LEU A 984 -18.22 9.59 18.20
CA LEU A 984 -18.17 11.04 18.13
C LEU A 984 -16.74 11.57 17.97
N CYS A 985 -15.79 11.02 18.75
CA CYS A 985 -14.37 11.35 18.63
C CYS A 985 -13.85 11.14 17.21
N LYS A 986 -14.19 10.00 16.59
CA LYS A 986 -13.73 9.67 15.24
C LYS A 986 -14.35 10.56 14.18
N VAL A 987 -15.64 10.91 14.33
CA VAL A 987 -16.31 11.87 13.43
C VAL A 987 -15.63 13.24 13.49
N LEU A 988 -15.33 13.72 14.69
CA LEU A 988 -14.66 15.02 14.87
C LEU A 988 -13.23 15.02 14.31
N GLN A 989 -12.48 13.93 14.49
CA GLN A 989 -11.15 13.75 13.88
C GLN A 989 -11.24 13.75 12.35
N LEU A 990 -12.18 13.01 11.77
CA LEU A 990 -12.39 12.96 10.34
C LEU A 990 -12.82 14.33 9.80
N MET A 991 -13.71 15.03 10.50
CA MET A 991 -14.11 16.40 10.17
C MET A 991 -12.89 17.33 10.12
N GLN A 992 -11.96 17.24 11.07
CA GLN A 992 -10.71 18.03 11.02
C GLN A 992 -9.85 17.69 9.80
N GLN A 993 -9.74 16.41 9.44
CA GLN A 993 -8.99 16.00 8.24
C GLN A 993 -9.64 16.57 6.98
N LEU A 994 -10.96 16.40 6.84
CA LEU A 994 -11.74 16.88 5.70
C LEU A 994 -11.66 18.40 5.54
N ILE A 995 -11.83 19.15 6.64
CA ILE A 995 -11.76 20.62 6.65
C ILE A 995 -10.37 21.16 6.28
N ARG A 996 -9.32 20.35 6.40
CA ARG A 996 -7.96 20.73 5.95
C ARG A 996 -7.74 20.54 4.45
N ILE A 997 -8.59 19.78 3.76
CA ILE A 997 -8.44 19.52 2.33
C ILE A 997 -8.96 20.72 1.55
N ASP A 998 -8.07 21.46 0.91
CA ASP A 998 -8.36 22.63 0.07
C ASP A 998 -8.10 22.38 -1.43
N ALA A 999 -7.37 21.31 -1.75
CA ALA A 999 -7.20 20.81 -3.11
C ALA A 999 -7.06 19.28 -3.10
N ILE A 1000 -7.57 18.64 -4.16
CA ILE A 1000 -7.24 17.24 -4.46
C ILE A 1000 -6.38 17.26 -5.70
N LEU A 1001 -5.13 16.89 -5.53
CA LEU A 1001 -4.20 16.73 -6.64
C LEU A 1001 -4.10 15.23 -6.90
N PRO A 1002 -4.47 14.75 -8.10
CA PRO A 1002 -4.13 13.40 -8.48
C PRO A 1002 -2.61 13.28 -8.48
N SER A 1003 -2.08 12.58 -7.48
CA SER A 1003 -0.67 12.19 -7.36
C SER A 1003 -0.57 10.68 -7.53
N ARG A 1004 0.54 10.19 -8.09
CA ARG A 1004 0.89 8.77 -8.00
C ARG A 1004 1.76 8.51 -6.78
#